data_AF-A0A345PJZ1-F1
#
_entry.id   AF-A0A345PJZ1-F1
#
_cell.length_a   1.000
_cell.length_b   1.000
_cell.length_c   1.000
_cell.angle_alpha   90.00
_cell.angle_beta   90.00
_cell.angle_gamma   90.00
#
_symmetry.space_group_name_H-M   'P 1'
#
loop_
_entity.id
_entity.type
_entity.pdbx_description
1 polymer ?
#
loop_
_entity_poly.entity_id
_entity_poly.type
_entity_poly.pdbx_seq_one_letter_code
_entity_poly.pdbx_strand_id
1 'polypeptide(L)'
;MTSEKQLINKNYYQTFMEGSENENPIKVLGELFNTEQQKVVAELSDLRFAQGEVYFLCKDYEAAIFKWENVNNELTPWAQKNIADAHVALDFLEIAVEYYQSVKTDSVNLKTEVLLQLFLLYKQRGKLEMAANSIKHAVELNPDYPNVTDMARAFFEEQSDFSDAVELAVDEAIRTESLLWFEVLESYIEQGHTAGMAPASFREVLMTLYSLNQARFESLLAALWRSYEQNDPSLQWLKEINYLLLEINPNPSFTWKKLTKLYEETYEQLMNGTLLIEDLSTIIPNHLTNWMKISAGSDAVIASSALLTWNEFYPVWMDDSMVTEAEKVASRSSHDRIGLDEVLRTFHSIRKWANKNGLILNEREEWLIDELLDSKHFHLMVTGAETVGKSALVNKLIGSEMTSESTSATVLFKHADQTEIQAIRDREVRSITEQSDLDEMAEAEQALISYKMPITFLNNNMLTLIDTPAVNREKSRNSLFTYLNLADGLLFVMDASSPLTSNEMELAIKIREQAPELPIHFLLSDMQQANHEAESELLEKTTTWIQTYFPSSRVFNYRPLSIHDSQAEEVTKCIQSMVQHYNPENEMQHKILHYSKQLIKLLLKKRIEMENTLQETMKSNEEMAMKLDGAFHQLKDLHEGKTQIIKENYRTIKDKMREDLLAKIPNLLVSCAKLVKEDSDFDNIHVTLNDEMNKQINDYIDDVALPNITSAIQGWIATSEAEFKDSQESLDDMAESINQLDNEEQIRLDCDFKVLDDWRRDVNRMTSGSIQLEKINIIKSSPSSQFIMKNADKLFGAIIKNKGMLQNKYKQFIQTKDYSKIAESITNTFMQQFEFFEKTLERDINMFFVSPYAVLNQAAEDKQHEISSNEQSLNKMRENPEIYTDPLKLFELKIRQYGWMTQADEREYIGK
;
A
#
# COMPACT_ATOMS: atom_id res chain seq x y z
N MET A 1 16.31 -74.03 30.58
CA MET A 1 16.16 -72.68 30.00
C MET A 1 16.40 -71.67 31.10
N THR A 2 17.60 -71.12 31.15
CA THR A 2 17.97 -70.04 32.06
C THR A 2 17.14 -68.81 31.72
N SER A 3 16.57 -68.13 32.72
CA SER A 3 15.90 -66.86 32.45
C SER A 3 16.98 -65.82 32.14
N GLU A 4 16.89 -65.09 31.03
CA GLU A 4 17.84 -64.00 30.71
C GLU A 4 17.94 -62.97 31.84
N LYS A 5 16.89 -62.83 32.67
CA LYS A 5 16.90 -62.03 33.90
C LYS A 5 17.98 -62.48 34.90
N GLN A 6 18.31 -63.77 34.96
CA GLN A 6 19.40 -64.28 35.79
C GLN A 6 20.77 -63.86 35.24
N LEU A 7 20.93 -63.87 33.90
CA LEU A 7 22.17 -63.46 33.24
C LEU A 7 22.43 -61.95 33.37
N ILE A 8 21.38 -61.12 33.20
CA ILE A 8 21.46 -59.66 33.39
C ILE A 8 21.93 -59.33 34.81
N ASN A 9 21.35 -59.98 35.82
CA ASN A 9 21.64 -59.73 37.23
C ASN A 9 22.89 -60.47 37.75
N LYS A 10 23.64 -61.16 36.90
CA LYS A 10 24.80 -62.00 37.26
C LYS A 10 24.49 -63.01 38.37
N ASN A 11 23.35 -63.67 38.27
CA ASN A 11 22.81 -64.65 39.21
C ASN A 11 22.70 -66.07 38.61
N TYR A 12 23.30 -66.33 37.44
CA TYR A 12 23.32 -67.66 36.84
C TYR A 12 23.94 -68.72 37.75
N TYR A 13 24.96 -68.35 38.53
CA TYR A 13 25.60 -69.26 39.47
C TYR A 13 24.62 -69.90 40.47
N GLN A 14 23.51 -69.23 40.79
CA GLN A 14 22.49 -69.75 41.71
C GLN A 14 21.82 -71.02 41.19
N THR A 15 21.82 -71.26 39.88
CA THR A 15 21.30 -72.50 39.29
C THR A 15 22.11 -73.74 39.69
N PHE A 16 23.38 -73.54 40.09
CA PHE A 16 24.26 -74.60 40.62
C PHE A 16 24.23 -74.70 42.15
N MET A 17 23.44 -73.85 42.82
CA MET A 17 23.34 -73.80 44.28
C MET A 17 22.10 -74.54 44.81
N GLU A 18 21.24 -75.10 43.95
CA GLU A 18 20.06 -75.84 44.37
C GLU A 18 20.42 -76.98 45.33
N GLY A 19 19.83 -76.99 46.53
CA GLY A 19 20.15 -77.94 47.60
C GLY A 19 21.41 -77.63 48.43
N SER A 20 22.16 -76.59 48.08
CA SER A 20 23.38 -76.12 48.79
C SER A 20 23.35 -74.61 49.04
N GLU A 21 22.16 -74.03 49.19
CA GLU A 21 21.91 -72.57 49.21
C GLU A 21 22.67 -71.80 50.31
N ASN A 22 23.02 -72.47 51.41
CA ASN A 22 23.77 -71.90 52.53
C ASN A 22 25.29 -72.12 52.44
N GLU A 23 25.78 -72.83 51.41
CA GLU A 23 27.21 -73.06 51.20
C GLU A 23 27.86 -71.93 50.40
N ASN A 24 29.18 -71.77 50.56
CA ASN A 24 29.93 -70.76 49.81
C ASN A 24 29.95 -71.11 48.31
N PRO A 25 29.44 -70.24 47.41
CA PRO A 25 29.38 -70.52 45.98
C PRO A 25 30.72 -70.87 45.33
N ILE A 26 31.83 -70.28 45.80
CA ILE A 26 33.18 -70.57 45.27
C ILE A 26 33.54 -72.04 45.54
N LYS A 27 33.22 -72.55 46.73
CA LYS A 27 33.50 -73.94 47.12
C LYS A 27 32.66 -74.90 46.28
N VAL A 28 31.35 -74.66 46.21
CA VAL A 28 30.41 -75.52 45.46
C VAL A 28 30.78 -75.57 43.97
N LEU A 29 30.96 -74.42 43.34
CA LEU A 29 31.35 -74.35 41.92
C LEU A 29 32.77 -74.91 41.67
N GLY A 30 33.67 -74.83 42.64
CA GLY A 30 35.02 -75.39 42.56
C GLY A 30 35.03 -76.93 42.59
N GLU A 31 34.21 -77.52 43.46
CA GLU A 31 34.02 -78.98 43.54
C GLU A 31 33.33 -79.53 42.28
N LEU A 32 32.28 -78.83 41.80
CA LEU A 32 31.61 -79.16 40.54
C LEU A 32 32.57 -79.07 39.34
N PHE A 33 33.40 -78.02 39.28
CA PHE A 33 34.41 -77.85 38.24
C PHE A 33 35.46 -78.98 38.24
N ASN A 34 36.00 -79.34 39.41
CA ASN A 34 36.95 -80.45 39.52
C ASN A 34 36.35 -81.79 39.09
N THR A 35 35.08 -82.01 39.40
CA THR A 35 34.36 -83.23 39.02
C THR A 35 34.11 -83.27 37.51
N GLU A 36 33.68 -82.15 36.91
CA GLU A 36 33.42 -82.04 35.47
C GLU A 36 34.70 -82.20 34.65
N GLN A 37 35.81 -81.63 35.11
CA GLN A 37 37.11 -81.68 34.43
C GLN A 37 37.68 -83.10 34.30
N GLN A 38 37.30 -84.02 35.19
CA GLN A 38 37.75 -85.43 35.16
C GLN A 38 37.01 -86.28 34.12
N LYS A 39 35.97 -85.75 33.46
CA LYS A 39 35.26 -86.45 32.39
C LYS A 39 36.08 -86.51 31.10
N VAL A 40 35.84 -87.53 30.29
CA VAL A 40 36.52 -87.75 28.99
C VAL A 40 36.25 -86.61 28.01
N VAL A 41 35.05 -86.04 28.05
CA VAL A 41 34.67 -84.80 27.36
C VAL A 41 34.13 -83.88 28.44
N ALA A 42 34.88 -82.84 28.81
CA ALA A 42 34.54 -81.93 29.89
C ALA A 42 33.82 -80.69 29.32
N GLU A 43 32.59 -80.43 29.78
CA GLU A 43 31.79 -79.26 29.41
C GLU A 43 31.93 -78.19 30.50
N LEU A 44 32.96 -77.35 30.39
CA LEU A 44 33.32 -76.40 31.45
C LEU A 44 32.72 -74.99 31.27
N SER A 45 32.14 -74.68 30.12
CA SER A 45 31.70 -73.31 29.77
C SER A 45 30.66 -72.76 30.73
N ASP A 46 29.64 -73.53 31.10
CA ASP A 46 28.58 -73.08 32.03
C ASP A 46 29.11 -72.87 33.46
N LEU A 47 29.97 -73.78 33.93
CA LEU A 47 30.63 -73.65 35.24
C LEU A 47 31.59 -72.46 35.28
N ARG A 48 32.31 -72.20 34.18
CA ARG A 48 33.18 -71.02 34.03
C ARG A 48 32.38 -69.73 34.03
N PHE A 49 31.26 -69.70 33.32
CA PHE A 49 30.37 -68.55 33.32
C PHE A 49 29.86 -68.22 34.74
N ALA A 50 29.37 -69.23 35.47
CA ALA A 50 28.93 -69.11 36.87
C ALA A 50 30.06 -68.69 37.82
N GLN A 51 31.26 -69.29 37.67
CA GLN A 51 32.44 -68.87 38.45
C GLN A 51 32.76 -67.39 38.19
N GLY A 52 32.74 -66.95 36.94
CA GLY A 52 33.00 -65.56 36.56
C GLY A 52 32.06 -64.57 37.25
N GLU A 53 30.76 -64.86 37.31
CA GLU A 53 29.79 -64.04 38.05
C GLU A 53 30.12 -63.92 39.54
N VAL A 54 30.48 -65.04 40.19
CA VAL A 54 30.83 -65.03 41.62
C VAL A 54 32.10 -64.21 41.86
N TYR A 55 33.14 -64.35 41.04
CA TYR A 55 34.37 -63.55 41.16
C TYR A 55 34.09 -62.05 40.92
N PHE A 56 33.23 -61.72 39.96
CA PHE A 56 32.79 -60.35 39.72
C PHE A 56 32.08 -59.75 40.95
N LEU A 57 31.20 -60.51 41.59
CA LEU A 57 30.51 -60.10 42.83
C LEU A 57 31.50 -59.94 44.01
N CYS A 58 32.57 -60.73 44.04
CA CYS A 58 33.67 -60.57 44.98
C CYS A 58 34.62 -59.40 44.64
N LYS A 59 34.37 -58.67 43.55
CA LYS A 59 35.20 -57.58 43.00
C LYS A 59 36.59 -58.03 42.52
N ASP A 60 36.77 -59.33 42.26
CA ASP A 60 37.96 -59.87 41.60
C ASP A 60 37.71 -59.92 40.09
N TYR A 61 37.81 -58.75 39.46
CA TYR A 61 37.46 -58.56 38.05
C TYR A 61 38.43 -59.28 37.11
N GLU A 62 39.72 -59.40 37.46
CA GLU A 62 40.71 -60.13 36.66
C GLU A 62 40.39 -61.62 36.61
N ALA A 63 40.06 -62.22 37.77
CA ALA A 63 39.60 -63.61 37.80
C ALA A 63 38.28 -63.79 37.04
N ALA A 64 37.34 -62.84 37.17
CA ALA A 64 36.06 -62.90 36.44
C ALA A 64 36.25 -62.87 34.91
N ILE A 65 37.07 -61.93 34.40
CA ILE A 65 37.42 -61.82 32.98
C ILE A 65 38.06 -63.12 32.49
N PHE A 66 39.08 -63.62 33.20
CA PHE A 66 39.75 -64.86 32.82
C PHE A 66 38.79 -66.05 32.72
N LYS A 67 37.79 -66.12 33.61
CA LYS A 67 36.76 -67.17 33.55
C LYS A 67 35.85 -67.00 32.34
N TRP A 68 35.41 -65.79 32.03
CA TRP A 68 34.51 -65.50 30.91
C TRP A 68 35.18 -65.58 29.52
N GLU A 69 36.46 -65.25 29.38
CA GLU A 69 37.24 -65.45 28.13
C GLU A 69 37.29 -66.93 27.69
N ASN A 70 37.03 -67.81 28.63
CA ASN A 70 37.16 -69.24 28.54
C ASN A 70 35.80 -69.95 28.37
N VAL A 71 34.74 -69.19 28.07
CA VAL A 71 33.37 -69.65 27.76
C VAL A 71 33.20 -69.68 26.23
N ASN A 72 32.97 -70.87 25.67
CA ASN A 72 32.90 -71.08 24.21
C ASN A 72 31.61 -71.78 23.76
N ASN A 73 30.50 -71.57 24.47
CA ASN A 73 29.18 -72.13 24.17
C ASN A 73 28.14 -71.02 23.89
N GLU A 74 26.85 -71.33 24.00
CA GLU A 74 25.75 -70.37 23.78
C GLU A 74 25.80 -69.13 24.71
N LEU A 75 26.52 -69.20 25.84
CA LEU A 75 26.71 -68.07 26.77
C LEU A 75 27.83 -67.11 26.34
N THR A 76 28.55 -67.39 25.25
CA THR A 76 29.67 -66.55 24.77
C THR A 76 29.29 -65.07 24.64
N PRO A 77 28.14 -64.69 24.04
CA PRO A 77 27.77 -63.27 23.93
C PRO A 77 27.50 -62.60 25.29
N TRP A 78 26.93 -63.33 26.25
CA TRP A 78 26.75 -62.85 27.62
C TRP A 78 28.08 -62.74 28.36
N ALA A 79 29.02 -63.64 28.08
CA ALA A 79 30.36 -63.61 28.66
C ALA A 79 31.13 -62.38 28.15
N GLN A 80 31.04 -62.06 26.86
CA GLN A 80 31.60 -60.84 26.26
C GLN A 80 31.04 -59.56 26.90
N LYS A 81 29.71 -59.49 27.08
CA LYS A 81 29.06 -58.38 27.79
C LYS A 81 29.58 -58.26 29.23
N ASN A 82 29.70 -59.38 29.93
CA ASN A 82 30.19 -59.40 31.32
C ASN A 82 31.68 -59.02 31.42
N ILE A 83 32.51 -59.39 30.45
CA ILE A 83 33.91 -58.91 30.33
C ILE A 83 33.93 -57.40 30.15
N ALA A 84 33.07 -56.86 29.29
CA ALA A 84 32.95 -55.41 29.12
C ALA A 84 32.55 -54.71 30.44
N ASP A 85 31.55 -55.24 31.17
CA ASP A 85 31.16 -54.71 32.49
C ASP A 85 32.32 -54.72 33.50
N ALA A 86 33.18 -55.75 33.47
CA ALA A 86 34.37 -55.83 34.32
C ALA A 86 35.42 -54.78 33.93
N HIS A 87 35.61 -54.54 32.63
CA HIS A 87 36.47 -53.44 32.16
C HIS A 87 35.92 -52.07 32.54
N VAL A 88 34.59 -51.86 32.54
CA VAL A 88 33.98 -50.64 33.08
C VAL A 88 34.29 -50.48 34.57
N ALA A 89 34.15 -51.55 35.36
CA ALA A 89 34.45 -51.52 36.80
C ALA A 89 35.94 -51.25 37.11
N LEU A 90 36.84 -51.59 36.17
CA LEU A 90 38.28 -51.31 36.23
C LEU A 90 38.67 -49.94 35.65
N ASP A 91 37.71 -49.13 35.17
CA ASP A 91 37.93 -47.84 34.49
C ASP A 91 38.69 -47.96 33.15
N PHE A 92 38.70 -49.14 32.53
CA PHE A 92 39.27 -49.41 31.20
C PHE A 92 38.22 -49.22 30.10
N LEU A 93 37.74 -47.98 29.99
CA LEU A 93 36.54 -47.63 29.20
C LEU A 93 36.68 -47.89 27.69
N GLU A 94 37.88 -47.81 27.11
CA GLU A 94 38.08 -48.07 25.67
C GLU A 94 37.97 -49.55 25.35
N ILE A 95 38.59 -50.39 26.18
CA ILE A 95 38.50 -51.85 26.08
C ILE A 95 37.04 -52.28 26.29
N ALA A 96 36.33 -51.67 27.24
CA ALA A 96 34.91 -51.93 27.45
C ALA A 96 34.06 -51.66 26.19
N VAL A 97 34.27 -50.53 25.50
CA VAL A 97 33.57 -50.23 24.22
C VAL A 97 33.82 -51.32 23.18
N GLU A 98 35.08 -51.73 22.99
CA GLU A 98 35.44 -52.76 22.01
C GLU A 98 34.74 -54.09 22.30
N TYR A 99 34.71 -54.51 23.57
CA TYR A 99 34.02 -55.73 23.96
C TYR A 99 32.50 -55.62 23.78
N TYR A 100 31.87 -54.51 24.19
CA TYR A 100 30.43 -54.28 23.95
C TYR A 100 30.10 -54.33 22.45
N GLN A 101 30.88 -53.67 21.59
CA GLN A 101 30.69 -53.69 20.13
C GLN A 101 30.95 -55.07 19.51
N SER A 102 31.76 -55.92 20.14
CA SER A 102 32.05 -57.28 19.67
C SER A 102 30.94 -58.30 19.93
N VAL A 103 29.95 -57.96 20.78
CA VAL A 103 28.85 -58.87 21.16
C VAL A 103 27.98 -59.16 19.94
N LYS A 104 28.03 -60.43 19.48
CA LYS A 104 27.18 -60.94 18.39
C LYS A 104 26.13 -61.87 18.96
N THR A 105 24.87 -61.45 18.93
CA THR A 105 23.76 -62.23 19.49
C THR A 105 22.49 -61.98 18.68
N ASP A 106 21.54 -62.92 18.77
CA ASP A 106 20.17 -62.73 18.28
C ASP A 106 19.20 -62.34 19.41
N SER A 107 19.65 -62.39 20.68
CA SER A 107 18.84 -61.97 21.84
C SER A 107 18.61 -60.47 21.83
N VAL A 108 17.34 -60.07 21.74
CA VAL A 108 16.90 -58.67 21.83
C VAL A 108 17.25 -58.07 23.19
N ASN A 109 17.08 -58.82 24.29
CA ASN A 109 17.39 -58.34 25.63
C ASN A 109 18.90 -58.10 25.82
N LEU A 110 19.75 -58.99 25.31
CA LEU A 110 21.20 -58.79 25.38
C LEU A 110 21.66 -57.62 24.51
N LYS A 111 21.13 -57.48 23.29
CA LYS A 111 21.42 -56.32 22.43
C LYS A 111 21.03 -55.00 23.10
N THR A 112 19.83 -54.96 23.69
CA THR A 112 19.32 -53.77 24.39
C THR A 112 20.21 -53.43 25.58
N GLU A 113 20.57 -54.43 26.40
CA GLU A 113 21.50 -54.24 27.51
C GLU A 113 22.85 -53.69 27.04
N VAL A 114 23.44 -54.22 25.96
CA VAL A 114 24.70 -53.72 25.38
C VAL A 114 24.55 -52.27 24.92
N LEU A 115 23.45 -51.91 24.26
CA LEU A 115 23.18 -50.54 23.81
C LEU A 115 23.04 -49.57 24.99
N LEU A 116 22.38 -49.97 26.08
CA LEU A 116 22.28 -49.16 27.29
C LEU A 116 23.63 -48.96 27.98
N GLN A 117 24.46 -50.01 28.05
CA GLN A 117 25.82 -49.88 28.59
C GLN A 117 26.69 -48.96 27.72
N LEU A 118 26.60 -49.10 26.39
CA LEU A 118 27.27 -48.19 25.46
C LEU A 118 26.78 -46.74 25.61
N PHE A 119 25.48 -46.53 25.76
CA PHE A 119 24.87 -45.23 26.03
C PHE A 119 25.46 -44.58 27.31
N LEU A 120 25.44 -45.30 28.43
CA LEU A 120 25.97 -44.81 29.70
C LEU A 120 27.47 -44.49 29.61
N LEU A 121 28.22 -45.36 28.93
CA LEU A 121 29.67 -45.19 28.73
C LEU A 121 29.99 -44.00 27.83
N TYR A 122 29.25 -43.81 26.74
CA TYR A 122 29.42 -42.64 25.87
C TYR A 122 29.02 -41.35 26.57
N LYS A 123 27.93 -41.36 27.36
CA LYS A 123 27.53 -40.23 28.19
C LYS A 123 28.62 -39.87 29.21
N GLN A 124 29.17 -40.85 29.94
CA GLN A 124 30.27 -40.65 30.89
C GLN A 124 31.51 -40.05 30.22
N ARG A 125 31.77 -40.40 28.95
CA ARG A 125 32.91 -39.90 28.17
C ARG A 125 32.65 -38.59 27.43
N GLY A 126 31.46 -37.99 27.56
CA GLY A 126 31.07 -36.78 26.83
C GLY A 126 30.91 -36.98 25.31
N LYS A 127 30.79 -38.23 24.83
CA LYS A 127 30.55 -38.56 23.41
C LYS A 127 29.04 -38.53 23.11
N LEU A 128 28.44 -37.34 23.20
CA LEU A 128 26.98 -37.16 23.22
C LEU A 128 26.25 -37.70 21.98
N GLU A 129 26.81 -37.50 20.78
CA GLU A 129 26.21 -38.02 19.53
C GLU A 129 26.17 -39.55 19.51
N MET A 130 27.23 -40.21 19.99
CA MET A 130 27.27 -41.67 20.11
C MET A 130 26.32 -42.17 21.20
N ALA A 131 26.16 -41.40 22.28
CA ALA A 131 25.19 -41.69 23.33
C ALA A 131 23.76 -41.60 22.78
N ALA A 132 23.42 -40.50 22.08
CA ALA A 132 22.13 -40.29 21.41
C ALA A 132 21.81 -41.45 20.45
N ASN A 133 22.77 -41.82 19.59
CA ASN A 133 22.60 -42.93 18.67
C ASN A 133 22.40 -44.29 19.38
N SER A 134 23.10 -44.52 20.49
CA SER A 134 22.98 -45.77 21.25
C SER A 134 21.61 -45.88 21.94
N ILE A 135 21.11 -44.79 22.52
CA ILE A 135 19.81 -44.80 23.21
C ILE A 135 18.63 -44.82 22.22
N LYS A 136 18.73 -44.16 21.06
CA LYS A 136 17.74 -44.28 19.98
C LYS A 136 17.59 -45.71 19.50
N HIS A 137 18.71 -46.36 19.16
CA HIS A 137 18.67 -47.77 18.76
C HIS A 137 18.15 -48.69 19.88
N ALA A 138 18.39 -48.37 21.16
CA ALA A 138 17.84 -49.15 22.27
C ALA A 138 16.31 -49.02 22.33
N VAL A 139 15.78 -47.81 22.15
CA VAL A 139 14.33 -47.54 22.06
C VAL A 139 13.71 -48.25 20.86
N GLU A 140 14.30 -48.11 19.67
CA GLU A 140 13.80 -48.75 18.44
C GLU A 140 13.79 -50.29 18.56
N LEU A 141 14.80 -50.85 19.23
CA LEU A 141 14.97 -52.29 19.35
C LEU A 141 14.02 -52.93 20.39
N ASN A 142 13.87 -52.30 21.55
CA ASN A 142 13.05 -52.84 22.65
C ASN A 142 12.59 -51.73 23.61
N PRO A 143 11.54 -50.97 23.25
CA PRO A 143 11.08 -49.83 24.04
C PRO A 143 10.46 -50.24 25.39
N ASP A 144 9.99 -51.49 25.52
CA ASP A 144 9.45 -52.04 26.78
C ASP A 144 10.53 -52.57 27.74
N TYR A 145 11.80 -52.52 27.34
CA TYR A 145 12.88 -52.87 28.26
C TYR A 145 12.90 -51.88 29.44
N PRO A 146 13.11 -52.34 30.69
CA PRO A 146 12.93 -51.49 31.87
C PRO A 146 13.66 -50.14 31.79
N ASN A 147 12.90 -49.05 31.95
CA ASN A 147 13.34 -47.65 31.99
C ASN A 147 14.03 -47.12 30.71
N VAL A 148 14.00 -47.82 29.58
CA VAL A 148 14.72 -47.37 28.36
C VAL A 148 14.18 -46.05 27.83
N THR A 149 12.86 -45.92 27.72
CA THR A 149 12.20 -44.72 27.21
C THR A 149 12.30 -43.56 28.21
N ASP A 150 12.26 -43.84 29.52
CA ASP A 150 12.54 -42.85 30.56
C ASP A 150 13.99 -42.33 30.51
N MET A 151 14.96 -43.23 30.30
CA MET A 151 16.37 -42.84 30.13
C MET A 151 16.59 -42.01 28.85
N ALA A 152 15.94 -42.39 27.75
CA ALA A 152 15.98 -41.65 26.49
C ALA A 152 15.43 -40.24 26.65
N ARG A 153 14.23 -40.11 27.23
CA ARG A 153 13.60 -38.82 27.50
C ARG A 153 14.48 -37.93 28.37
N ALA A 154 14.93 -38.43 29.52
CA ALA A 154 15.76 -37.66 30.44
C ALA A 154 17.07 -37.20 29.78
N PHE A 155 17.64 -38.02 28.89
CA PHE A 155 18.83 -37.66 28.13
C PHE A 155 18.55 -36.54 27.12
N PHE A 156 17.49 -36.64 26.31
CA PHE A 156 17.17 -35.61 25.32
C PHE A 156 16.81 -34.27 25.99
N GLU A 157 16.04 -34.30 27.08
CA GLU A 157 15.75 -33.10 27.90
C GLU A 157 17.04 -32.48 28.47
N GLU A 158 17.97 -33.28 29.02
CA GLU A 158 19.25 -32.81 29.55
C GLU A 158 20.12 -32.16 28.47
N GLN A 159 20.07 -32.67 27.23
CA GLN A 159 20.81 -32.11 26.09
C GLN A 159 20.08 -30.96 25.38
N SER A 160 18.86 -30.63 25.80
CA SER A 160 17.97 -29.70 25.07
C SER A 160 17.70 -30.12 23.62
N ASP A 161 17.77 -31.42 23.32
CA ASP A 161 17.45 -31.99 22.01
C ASP A 161 15.95 -32.29 21.92
N PHE A 162 15.17 -31.23 21.76
CA PHE A 162 13.73 -31.35 21.78
C PHE A 162 13.14 -31.94 20.49
N SER A 163 13.91 -32.01 19.40
CA SER A 163 13.47 -32.72 18.20
C SER A 163 13.27 -34.20 18.51
N ASP A 164 14.29 -34.81 19.12
CA ASP A 164 14.27 -36.23 19.50
C ASP A 164 13.35 -36.50 20.70
N ALA A 165 13.25 -35.55 21.64
CA ALA A 165 12.32 -35.69 22.77
C ALA A 165 10.86 -35.70 22.33
N VAL A 166 10.50 -34.88 21.34
CA VAL A 166 9.14 -34.84 20.77
C VAL A 166 8.86 -36.10 19.95
N GLU A 167 9.80 -36.53 19.09
CA GLU A 167 9.67 -37.78 18.33
C GLU A 167 9.43 -38.97 19.26
N LEU A 168 10.24 -39.11 20.32
CA LEU A 168 10.06 -40.13 21.35
C LEU A 168 8.67 -40.04 22.02
N ALA A 169 8.22 -38.84 22.39
CA ALA A 169 6.93 -38.66 23.05
C ALA A 169 5.75 -39.01 22.12
N VAL A 170 5.85 -38.68 20.83
CA VAL A 170 4.86 -39.05 19.80
C VAL A 170 4.80 -40.56 19.65
N ASP A 171 5.94 -41.20 19.43
CA ASP A 171 6.04 -42.65 19.21
C ASP A 171 5.53 -43.44 20.42
N GLU A 172 5.96 -43.05 21.63
CA GLU A 172 5.53 -43.72 22.86
C GLU A 172 4.07 -43.45 23.21
N ALA A 173 3.54 -42.26 22.91
CA ALA A 173 2.11 -41.97 23.06
C ALA A 173 1.26 -42.86 22.15
N ILE A 174 1.67 -43.04 20.89
CA ILE A 174 0.98 -43.92 19.93
C ILE A 174 1.09 -45.38 20.35
N ARG A 175 2.31 -45.85 20.65
CA ARG A 175 2.61 -47.26 20.93
C ARG A 175 1.98 -47.75 22.23
N THR A 176 2.02 -46.94 23.28
CA THR A 176 1.56 -47.33 24.63
C THR A 176 0.14 -46.91 24.93
N GLU A 177 -0.44 -46.01 24.14
CA GLU A 177 -1.74 -45.37 24.41
C GLU A 177 -1.81 -44.69 25.80
N SER A 178 -0.65 -44.37 26.39
CA SER A 178 -0.54 -43.83 27.74
C SER A 178 -0.82 -42.33 27.77
N LEU A 179 -1.83 -41.92 28.54
CA LEU A 179 -2.17 -40.51 28.77
C LEU A 179 -0.99 -39.68 29.29
N LEU A 180 -0.02 -40.30 29.98
CA LEU A 180 1.17 -39.60 30.47
C LEU A 180 2.06 -39.12 29.31
N TRP A 181 2.24 -39.91 28.25
CA TRP A 181 3.06 -39.50 27.10
C TRP A 181 2.39 -38.39 26.29
N PHE A 182 1.05 -38.38 26.21
CA PHE A 182 0.31 -37.26 25.64
C PHE A 182 0.47 -35.97 26.47
N GLU A 183 0.48 -36.06 27.81
CA GLU A 183 0.74 -34.90 28.69
C GLU A 183 2.17 -34.36 28.52
N VAL A 184 3.15 -35.25 28.35
CA VAL A 184 4.55 -34.86 28.04
C VAL A 184 4.62 -34.13 26.71
N LEU A 185 3.98 -34.66 25.67
CA LEU A 185 3.93 -34.03 24.35
C LEU A 185 3.24 -32.65 24.41
N GLU A 186 2.09 -32.54 25.09
CA GLU A 186 1.37 -31.28 25.29
C GLU A 186 2.29 -30.23 25.97
N SER A 187 3.03 -30.63 27.00
CA SER A 187 3.99 -29.76 27.68
C SER A 187 5.11 -29.26 26.75
N TYR A 188 5.62 -30.10 25.83
CA TYR A 188 6.64 -29.66 24.87
C TYR A 188 6.08 -28.65 23.87
N ILE A 189 4.83 -28.85 23.42
CA ILE A 189 4.16 -27.93 22.50
C ILE A 189 3.92 -26.57 23.17
N GLU A 190 3.41 -26.55 24.40
CA GLU A 190 3.16 -25.31 25.16
C GLU A 190 4.44 -24.52 25.45
N GLN A 191 5.58 -25.20 25.57
CA GLN A 191 6.90 -24.59 25.75
C GLN A 191 7.53 -24.11 24.43
N GLY A 192 6.87 -24.33 23.29
CA GLY A 192 7.32 -23.90 21.96
C GLY A 192 8.39 -24.81 21.34
N HIS A 193 8.58 -26.03 21.88
CA HIS A 193 9.62 -26.96 21.42
C HIS A 193 9.29 -27.70 20.11
N THR A 194 8.08 -27.52 19.58
CA THR A 194 7.63 -28.10 18.31
C THR A 194 7.70 -27.12 17.13
N ALA A 195 8.29 -25.94 17.33
CA ALA A 195 8.41 -24.92 16.29
C ALA A 195 9.19 -25.46 15.07
N GLY A 196 8.61 -25.29 13.87
CA GLY A 196 9.21 -25.74 12.61
C GLY A 196 8.93 -27.20 12.23
N MET A 197 8.28 -27.99 13.08
CA MET A 197 7.81 -29.33 12.72
C MET A 197 6.61 -29.24 11.77
N ALA A 198 6.52 -30.15 10.79
CA ALA A 198 5.42 -30.16 9.83
C ALA A 198 4.12 -30.63 10.51
N PRO A 199 2.97 -29.96 10.29
CA PRO A 199 1.67 -30.35 10.85
C PRO A 199 1.31 -31.83 10.70
N ALA A 200 1.68 -32.43 9.57
CA ALA A 200 1.42 -33.85 9.27
C ALA A 200 2.10 -34.83 10.26
N SER A 201 3.19 -34.44 10.92
CA SER A 201 3.88 -35.28 11.91
C SER A 201 3.02 -35.60 13.13
N PHE A 202 2.06 -34.74 13.48
CA PHE A 202 1.18 -34.94 14.63
C PHE A 202 -0.12 -35.68 14.28
N ARG A 203 -0.33 -36.04 13.00
CA ARG A 203 -1.59 -36.62 12.53
C ARG A 203 -1.93 -37.93 13.23
N GLU A 204 -0.98 -38.86 13.28
CA GLU A 204 -1.20 -40.20 13.84
C GLU A 204 -1.44 -40.15 15.34
N VAL A 205 -0.64 -39.38 16.09
CA VAL A 205 -0.81 -39.21 17.55
C VAL A 205 -2.15 -38.54 17.90
N LEU A 206 -2.62 -37.60 17.08
CA LEU A 206 -3.94 -36.99 17.25
C LEU A 206 -5.08 -38.00 16.97
N MET A 207 -4.97 -38.83 15.93
CA MET A 207 -5.94 -39.91 15.66
C MET A 207 -6.03 -40.90 16.83
N THR A 208 -4.88 -41.32 17.35
CA THR A 208 -4.80 -42.22 18.51
C THR A 208 -5.40 -41.59 19.75
N LEU A 209 -5.08 -40.32 20.04
CA LEU A 209 -5.65 -39.64 21.21
C LEU A 209 -7.16 -39.45 21.10
N TYR A 210 -7.69 -39.18 19.89
CA TYR A 210 -9.13 -39.02 19.69
C TYR A 210 -9.91 -40.29 20.06
N SER A 211 -9.40 -41.47 19.67
CA SER A 211 -10.06 -42.76 19.96
C SER A 211 -10.02 -43.11 21.45
N LEU A 212 -9.00 -42.63 22.18
CA LEU A 212 -8.79 -42.89 23.60
C LEU A 212 -9.52 -41.89 24.51
N ASN A 213 -9.36 -40.59 24.26
CA ASN A 213 -9.85 -39.51 25.14
C ASN A 213 -10.07 -38.19 24.38
N GLN A 214 -11.34 -37.91 24.06
CA GLN A 214 -11.76 -36.70 23.33
C GLN A 214 -11.41 -35.38 24.03
N ALA A 215 -11.45 -35.33 25.37
CA ALA A 215 -11.13 -34.11 26.12
C ALA A 215 -9.64 -33.80 26.10
N ARG A 216 -8.78 -34.82 26.19
CA ARG A 216 -7.33 -34.68 26.03
C ARG A 216 -6.96 -34.37 24.58
N PHE A 217 -7.63 -34.98 23.62
CA PHE A 217 -7.51 -34.63 22.21
C PHE A 217 -7.80 -33.15 21.97
N GLU A 218 -8.89 -32.61 22.51
CA GLU A 218 -9.22 -31.18 22.38
C GLU A 218 -8.12 -30.28 22.96
N SER A 219 -7.54 -30.67 24.09
CA SER A 219 -6.47 -29.88 24.74
C SER A 219 -5.18 -29.88 23.94
N LEU A 220 -4.70 -31.07 23.56
CA LEU A 220 -3.49 -31.21 22.74
C LEU A 220 -3.64 -30.51 21.39
N LEU A 221 -4.81 -30.66 20.76
CA LEU A 221 -5.11 -29.99 19.50
C LEU A 221 -5.10 -28.47 19.64
N ALA A 222 -5.67 -27.93 20.72
CA ALA A 222 -5.64 -26.49 20.99
C ALA A 222 -4.21 -25.97 21.21
N ALA A 223 -3.35 -26.73 21.89
CA ALA A 223 -1.95 -26.38 22.07
C ALA A 223 -1.21 -26.31 20.72
N LEU A 224 -1.40 -27.32 19.85
CA LEU A 224 -0.83 -27.32 18.50
C LEU A 224 -1.36 -26.15 17.67
N TRP A 225 -2.67 -25.88 17.73
CA TRP A 225 -3.30 -24.80 16.99
C TRP A 225 -2.66 -23.44 17.30
N ARG A 226 -2.46 -23.14 18.59
CA ARG A 226 -1.80 -21.89 19.02
C ARG A 226 -0.33 -21.83 18.65
N SER A 227 0.38 -22.97 18.68
CA SER A 227 1.76 -23.05 18.22
C SER A 227 1.89 -22.69 16.73
N TYR A 228 0.97 -23.17 15.89
CA TYR A 228 0.99 -22.86 14.45
C TYR A 228 0.39 -21.50 14.08
N GLU A 229 -0.50 -20.94 14.90
CA GLU A 229 -1.06 -19.59 14.69
C GLU A 229 0.04 -18.50 14.78
N GLN A 230 1.07 -18.72 15.59
CA GLN A 230 2.16 -17.76 15.81
C GLN A 230 3.29 -17.85 14.77
N ASN A 231 3.23 -18.79 13.83
CA ASN A 231 4.33 -19.14 12.91
C ASN A 231 3.88 -19.18 11.43
N ASP A 232 4.84 -19.11 10.49
CA ASP A 232 4.61 -19.04 9.03
C ASP A 232 3.70 -20.14 8.40
N PRO A 233 3.61 -21.40 8.88
CA PRO A 233 2.80 -22.44 8.20
C PRO A 233 1.32 -22.50 8.62
N SER A 234 0.70 -21.37 9.03
CA SER A 234 -0.68 -21.33 9.54
C SER A 234 -1.72 -21.90 8.55
N LEU A 235 -1.62 -21.62 7.25
CA LEU A 235 -2.54 -22.18 6.25
C LEU A 235 -2.34 -23.68 6.01
N GLN A 236 -1.10 -24.17 6.10
CA GLN A 236 -0.82 -25.61 5.96
C GLN A 236 -1.39 -26.39 7.16
N TRP A 237 -1.23 -25.84 8.36
CA TRP A 237 -1.87 -26.36 9.56
C TRP A 237 -3.39 -26.48 9.38
N LEU A 238 -4.05 -25.41 8.88
CA LEU A 238 -5.49 -25.41 8.66
C LEU A 238 -5.94 -26.47 7.65
N LYS A 239 -5.15 -26.73 6.59
CA LYS A 239 -5.45 -27.80 5.64
C LYS A 239 -5.38 -29.16 6.32
N GLU A 240 -4.25 -29.47 6.97
CA GLU A 240 -4.03 -30.76 7.62
C GLU A 240 -5.09 -31.05 8.70
N ILE A 241 -5.37 -30.07 9.56
CA ILE A 241 -6.33 -30.30 10.64
C ILE A 241 -7.76 -30.43 10.15
N ASN A 242 -8.14 -29.69 9.09
CA ASN A 242 -9.45 -29.84 8.50
C ASN A 242 -9.63 -31.19 7.83
N TYR A 243 -8.61 -31.72 7.15
CA TYR A 243 -8.67 -33.09 6.61
C TYR A 243 -8.72 -34.14 7.71
N LEU A 244 -7.95 -33.98 8.79
CA LEU A 244 -7.99 -34.87 9.95
C LEU A 244 -9.40 -34.94 10.54
N LEU A 245 -10.03 -33.80 10.81
CA LEU A 245 -11.36 -33.75 11.43
C LEU A 245 -12.46 -34.27 10.50
N LEU A 246 -12.31 -34.12 9.19
CA LEU A 246 -13.24 -34.76 8.23
C LEU A 246 -13.15 -36.29 8.28
N GLU A 247 -11.94 -36.85 8.41
CA GLU A 247 -11.73 -38.30 8.54
C GLU A 247 -12.22 -38.85 9.88
N ILE A 248 -11.91 -38.15 10.97
CA ILE A 248 -12.35 -38.51 12.31
C ILE A 248 -13.88 -38.45 12.43
N ASN A 249 -14.49 -37.45 11.79
CA ASN A 249 -15.91 -37.13 11.86
C ASN A 249 -16.41 -37.03 13.32
N PRO A 250 -16.12 -35.92 14.03
CA PRO A 250 -16.36 -35.74 15.46
C PRO A 250 -17.76 -36.13 15.92
N ASN A 251 -17.84 -36.84 17.04
CA ASN A 251 -19.12 -37.29 17.59
C ASN A 251 -19.97 -36.09 18.04
N PRO A 252 -21.23 -35.94 17.55
CA PRO A 252 -22.12 -34.83 17.93
C PRO A 252 -22.50 -34.79 19.41
N SER A 253 -22.30 -35.88 20.16
CA SER A 253 -22.65 -35.96 21.59
C SER A 253 -21.61 -35.36 22.53
N PHE A 254 -20.37 -35.15 22.06
CA PHE A 254 -19.33 -34.50 22.85
C PHE A 254 -19.38 -32.98 22.68
N THR A 255 -19.25 -32.23 23.76
CA THR A 255 -19.28 -30.76 23.73
C THR A 255 -17.87 -30.19 23.59
N TRP A 256 -17.52 -29.76 22.38
CA TRP A 256 -16.24 -29.14 22.04
C TRP A 256 -16.23 -27.66 22.43
N LYS A 257 -15.61 -27.30 23.56
CA LYS A 257 -15.63 -25.91 24.07
C LYS A 257 -14.47 -25.05 23.56
N LYS A 258 -13.27 -25.60 23.52
CA LYS A 258 -12.07 -24.89 23.05
C LYS A 258 -12.01 -24.89 21.52
N LEU A 259 -12.36 -26.03 20.91
CA LEU A 259 -12.19 -26.21 19.48
C LEU A 259 -13.16 -25.35 18.66
N THR A 260 -14.44 -25.27 19.04
CA THR A 260 -15.41 -24.40 18.33
C THR A 260 -14.95 -22.94 18.32
N LYS A 261 -14.41 -22.45 19.44
CA LYS A 261 -13.87 -21.10 19.56
C LYS A 261 -12.64 -20.86 18.69
N LEU A 262 -11.72 -21.83 18.59
CA LEU A 262 -10.57 -21.73 17.70
C LEU A 262 -10.99 -21.64 16.23
N TYR A 263 -12.01 -22.42 15.84
CA TYR A 263 -12.57 -22.36 14.49
C TYR A 263 -13.22 -21.01 14.18
N GLU A 264 -13.96 -20.46 15.14
CA GLU A 264 -14.56 -19.12 15.06
C GLU A 264 -13.49 -18.04 14.92
N GLU A 265 -12.53 -17.97 15.86
CA GLU A 265 -11.44 -16.98 15.84
C GLU A 265 -10.62 -17.07 14.54
N THR A 266 -10.31 -18.29 14.08
CA THR A 266 -9.60 -18.49 12.82
C THR A 266 -10.44 -18.03 11.63
N TYR A 267 -11.74 -18.34 11.61
CA TYR A 267 -12.63 -17.86 10.56
C TYR A 267 -12.67 -16.33 10.51
N GLU A 268 -12.79 -15.65 11.65
CA GLU A 268 -12.74 -14.18 11.69
C GLU A 268 -11.43 -13.61 11.13
N GLN A 269 -10.29 -14.26 11.41
CA GLN A 269 -9.00 -13.89 10.85
C GLN A 269 -8.95 -14.08 9.33
N LEU A 270 -9.47 -15.20 8.81
CA LEU A 270 -9.54 -15.47 7.38
C LEU A 270 -10.43 -14.46 6.64
N MET A 271 -11.47 -13.93 7.32
CA MET A 271 -12.43 -12.96 6.79
C MET A 271 -11.99 -11.49 6.91
N ASN A 272 -10.77 -11.21 7.37
CA ASN A 272 -10.31 -9.84 7.67
C ASN A 272 -9.98 -8.98 6.43
N GLY A 273 -10.06 -9.54 5.22
CA GLY A 273 -9.77 -8.84 3.97
C GLY A 273 -8.29 -8.81 3.55
N THR A 274 -7.41 -9.64 4.14
CA THR A 274 -5.99 -9.72 3.73
C THR A 274 -5.65 -10.86 2.79
N LEU A 275 -6.48 -11.90 2.74
CA LEU A 275 -6.29 -13.08 1.89
C LEU A 275 -7.16 -12.98 0.64
N LEU A 276 -6.69 -13.58 -0.45
CA LEU A 276 -7.46 -13.70 -1.68
C LEU A 276 -8.52 -14.80 -1.53
N ILE A 277 -9.65 -14.64 -2.22
CA ILE A 277 -10.74 -15.63 -2.18
C ILE A 277 -10.30 -16.96 -2.79
N GLU A 278 -9.38 -16.95 -3.76
CA GLU A 278 -8.79 -18.15 -4.33
C GLU A 278 -8.05 -18.99 -3.27
N ASP A 279 -7.25 -18.37 -2.41
CA ASP A 279 -6.55 -19.08 -1.33
C ASP A 279 -7.55 -19.71 -0.35
N LEU A 280 -8.59 -18.94 -0.01
CA LEU A 280 -9.68 -19.35 0.89
C LEU A 280 -10.51 -20.50 0.32
N SER A 281 -10.64 -20.62 -1.00
CA SER A 281 -11.39 -21.71 -1.66
C SER A 281 -10.91 -23.11 -1.24
N THR A 282 -9.64 -23.24 -0.91
CA THR A 282 -9.03 -24.52 -0.50
C THR A 282 -9.20 -24.82 0.99
N ILE A 283 -9.70 -23.87 1.79
CA ILE A 283 -9.75 -23.97 3.26
C ILE A 283 -11.20 -23.87 3.76
N ILE A 284 -11.93 -22.84 3.33
CA ILE A 284 -13.27 -22.49 3.83
C ILE A 284 -14.27 -23.66 3.79
N PRO A 285 -14.38 -24.46 2.71
CA PRO A 285 -15.36 -25.55 2.65
C PRO A 285 -15.23 -26.55 3.81
N ASN A 286 -14.01 -27.04 4.02
CA ASN A 286 -13.72 -28.02 5.05
C ASN A 286 -13.74 -27.37 6.44
N HIS A 287 -13.27 -26.12 6.54
CA HIS A 287 -13.28 -25.36 7.78
C HIS A 287 -14.70 -25.16 8.31
N LEU A 288 -15.62 -24.67 7.48
CA LEU A 288 -17.02 -24.45 7.86
C LEU A 288 -17.76 -25.77 8.10
N THR A 289 -17.48 -26.81 7.31
CA THR A 289 -18.05 -28.14 7.54
C THR A 289 -17.66 -28.69 8.91
N ASN A 290 -16.37 -28.62 9.25
CA ASN A 290 -15.89 -29.08 10.57
C ASN A 290 -16.42 -28.20 11.69
N TRP A 291 -16.41 -26.88 11.53
CA TRP A 291 -16.95 -25.95 12.52
C TRP A 291 -18.42 -26.23 12.82
N MET A 292 -19.23 -26.48 11.78
CA MET A 292 -20.65 -26.82 11.92
C MET A 292 -20.84 -28.13 12.70
N LYS A 293 -20.00 -29.15 12.45
CA LYS A 293 -20.10 -30.46 13.13
C LYS A 293 -19.73 -30.42 14.61
N ILE A 294 -18.76 -29.58 15.00
CA ILE A 294 -18.28 -29.50 16.38
C ILE A 294 -19.06 -28.49 17.24
N SER A 295 -19.82 -27.59 16.61
CA SER A 295 -20.51 -26.50 17.31
C SER A 295 -21.87 -26.93 17.86
N ALA A 296 -22.25 -26.33 18.99
CA ALA A 296 -23.55 -26.56 19.63
C ALA A 296 -24.12 -25.23 20.15
N GLY A 297 -25.44 -25.17 20.36
CA GLY A 297 -26.09 -24.04 21.03
C GLY A 297 -25.94 -22.69 20.32
N SER A 298 -25.23 -21.74 20.94
CA SER A 298 -24.93 -20.42 20.37
C SER A 298 -24.09 -20.53 19.11
N ASP A 299 -23.02 -21.30 19.20
CA ASP A 299 -21.92 -21.34 18.24
C ASP A 299 -22.35 -22.04 16.95
N ALA A 300 -23.27 -23.00 17.05
CA ALA A 300 -23.87 -23.67 15.89
C ALA A 300 -24.63 -22.71 14.97
N VAL A 301 -25.23 -21.65 15.54
CA VAL A 301 -25.93 -20.64 14.74
C VAL A 301 -24.94 -19.76 13.99
N ILE A 302 -23.82 -19.38 14.63
CA ILE A 302 -22.73 -18.60 14.00
C ILE A 302 -22.09 -19.41 12.87
N ALA A 303 -21.78 -20.68 13.12
CA ALA A 303 -21.22 -21.58 12.09
C ALA A 303 -22.22 -21.79 10.94
N SER A 304 -23.51 -21.96 11.24
CA SER A 304 -24.55 -22.13 10.22
C SER A 304 -24.73 -20.88 9.35
N SER A 305 -24.71 -19.69 9.95
CA SER A 305 -24.84 -18.43 9.21
C SER A 305 -23.62 -18.19 8.31
N ALA A 306 -22.41 -18.53 8.76
CA ALA A 306 -21.21 -18.48 7.93
C ALA A 306 -21.33 -19.43 6.73
N LEU A 307 -21.74 -20.68 6.96
CA LEU A 307 -21.88 -21.70 5.92
C LEU A 307 -22.94 -21.31 4.88
N LEU A 308 -24.13 -20.88 5.32
CA LEU A 308 -25.21 -20.43 4.43
C LEU A 308 -24.79 -19.22 3.60
N THR A 309 -24.05 -18.29 4.21
CA THR A 309 -23.54 -17.11 3.51
C THR A 309 -22.56 -17.50 2.42
N TRP A 310 -21.55 -18.32 2.72
CA TRP A 310 -20.61 -18.79 1.71
C TRP A 310 -21.29 -19.64 0.62
N ASN A 311 -22.30 -20.44 0.98
CA ASN A 311 -23.10 -21.18 0.01
C ASN A 311 -23.88 -20.26 -0.94
N GLU A 312 -24.39 -19.12 -0.47
CA GLU A 312 -25.10 -18.15 -1.30
C GLU A 312 -24.20 -17.53 -2.37
N PHE A 313 -22.96 -17.18 -2.01
CA PHE A 313 -22.01 -16.58 -2.94
C PHE A 313 -21.24 -17.61 -3.78
N TYR A 314 -20.98 -18.79 -3.23
CA TYR A 314 -20.17 -19.87 -3.83
C TYR A 314 -20.83 -21.24 -3.61
N PRO A 315 -21.98 -21.53 -4.25
CA PRO A 315 -22.76 -22.75 -3.97
C PRO A 315 -22.03 -24.05 -4.29
N VAL A 316 -21.09 -24.04 -5.25
CA VAL A 316 -20.31 -25.22 -5.64
C VAL A 316 -19.32 -25.66 -4.56
N TRP A 317 -18.99 -24.77 -3.61
CA TRP A 317 -17.99 -25.04 -2.58
C TRP A 317 -18.53 -25.87 -1.42
N MET A 318 -19.83 -25.87 -1.19
CA MET A 318 -20.43 -26.46 0.00
C MET A 318 -21.10 -27.80 -0.31
N ASP A 319 -21.08 -28.71 0.67
CA ASP A 319 -21.81 -29.97 0.59
C ASP A 319 -23.31 -29.75 0.91
N ASP A 320 -24.19 -30.19 0.00
CA ASP A 320 -25.65 -30.01 0.11
C ASP A 320 -26.24 -30.55 1.42
N SER A 321 -25.65 -31.62 1.98
CA SER A 321 -26.13 -32.19 3.25
C SER A 321 -25.82 -31.28 4.43
N MET A 322 -24.67 -30.58 4.40
CA MET A 322 -24.29 -29.60 5.41
C MET A 322 -25.11 -28.32 5.29
N VAL A 323 -25.41 -27.87 4.06
CA VAL A 323 -26.31 -26.73 3.81
C VAL A 323 -27.70 -27.01 4.39
N THR A 324 -28.27 -28.17 4.10
CA THR A 324 -29.59 -28.59 4.62
C THR A 324 -29.61 -28.62 6.15
N GLU A 325 -28.51 -29.00 6.80
CA GLU A 325 -28.42 -28.99 8.26
C GLU A 325 -28.27 -27.57 8.82
N ALA A 326 -27.49 -26.71 8.17
CA ALA A 326 -27.35 -25.31 8.54
C ALA A 326 -28.71 -24.57 8.47
N GLU A 327 -29.52 -24.81 7.43
CA GLU A 327 -30.88 -24.25 7.32
C GLU A 327 -31.80 -24.67 8.48
N LYS A 328 -31.71 -25.93 8.93
CA LYS A 328 -32.47 -26.42 10.09
C LYS A 328 -32.02 -25.74 11.38
N VAL A 329 -30.73 -25.44 11.53
CA VAL A 329 -30.20 -24.76 12.72
C VAL A 329 -30.61 -23.29 12.72
N ALA A 330 -30.47 -22.60 11.58
CA ALA A 330 -30.89 -21.22 11.41
C ALA A 330 -32.39 -21.04 11.72
N SER A 331 -33.25 -21.87 11.12
CA SER A 331 -34.72 -21.81 11.30
C SER A 331 -35.22 -22.09 12.73
N ARG A 332 -34.42 -22.73 13.58
CA ARG A 332 -34.77 -23.06 14.97
C ARG A 332 -34.22 -22.05 15.99
N SER A 333 -33.41 -21.10 15.56
CA SER A 333 -32.71 -20.19 16.46
C SER A 333 -33.54 -18.95 16.81
N SER A 334 -33.35 -18.44 18.03
CA SER A 334 -33.83 -17.11 18.42
C SER A 334 -32.86 -16.07 17.85
N HIS A 335 -33.35 -15.26 16.91
CA HIS A 335 -32.66 -14.14 16.28
C HIS A 335 -32.44 -13.01 17.32
N ASP A 336 -31.30 -12.31 17.22
CA ASP A 336 -30.67 -11.38 18.19
C ASP A 336 -29.46 -11.99 18.94
N ARG A 337 -28.39 -12.30 18.21
CA ARG A 337 -27.14 -12.86 18.78
C ARG A 337 -25.88 -12.05 18.49
N ILE A 338 -25.95 -11.00 17.69
CA ILE A 338 -24.78 -10.19 17.33
C ILE A 338 -24.78 -8.94 18.18
N GLY A 339 -23.65 -8.66 18.82
CA GLY A 339 -23.44 -7.39 19.48
C GLY A 339 -23.22 -6.26 18.47
N LEU A 340 -23.83 -5.11 18.71
CA LEU A 340 -23.60 -3.87 17.97
C LEU A 340 -22.10 -3.58 17.74
N ASP A 341 -21.26 -3.87 18.74
CA ASP A 341 -19.81 -3.68 18.68
C ASP A 341 -19.14 -4.44 17.53
N GLU A 342 -19.62 -5.65 17.18
CA GLU A 342 -19.06 -6.45 16.10
C GLU A 342 -19.40 -5.88 14.71
N VAL A 343 -20.63 -5.41 14.56
CA VAL A 343 -21.10 -4.71 13.35
C VAL A 343 -20.31 -3.42 13.17
N LEU A 344 -20.13 -2.64 14.24
CA LEU A 344 -19.33 -1.42 14.24
C LEU A 344 -17.87 -1.69 13.88
N ARG A 345 -17.24 -2.74 14.43
CA ARG A 345 -15.86 -3.12 14.07
C ARG A 345 -15.72 -3.45 12.59
N THR A 346 -16.68 -4.16 12.02
CA THR A 346 -16.70 -4.50 10.58
C THR A 346 -16.81 -3.24 9.74
N PHE A 347 -17.74 -2.34 10.10
CA PHE A 347 -17.91 -1.06 9.43
C PHE A 347 -16.64 -0.19 9.46
N HIS A 348 -16.00 -0.05 10.62
CA HIS A 348 -14.73 0.68 10.75
C HIS A 348 -13.59 0.02 9.95
N SER A 349 -13.60 -1.31 9.82
CA SER A 349 -12.61 -2.04 9.02
C SER A 349 -12.75 -1.71 7.53
N ILE A 350 -13.98 -1.58 7.02
CA ILE A 350 -14.27 -1.13 5.65
C ILE A 350 -13.72 0.29 5.43
N ARG A 351 -14.00 1.23 6.35
CA ARG A 351 -13.47 2.61 6.28
C ARG A 351 -11.95 2.64 6.28
N LYS A 352 -11.33 1.92 7.20
CA LYS A 352 -9.86 1.84 7.31
C LYS A 352 -9.24 1.26 6.04
N TRP A 353 -9.86 0.23 5.46
CA TRP A 353 -9.42 -0.35 4.19
C TRP A 353 -9.56 0.63 3.02
N ALA A 354 -10.69 1.34 2.92
CA ALA A 354 -10.93 2.34 1.87
C ALA A 354 -9.87 3.45 1.90
N ASN A 355 -9.62 4.03 3.07
CA ASN A 355 -8.62 5.08 3.28
C ASN A 355 -7.19 4.61 2.95
N LYS A 356 -6.82 3.40 3.35
CA LYS A 356 -5.50 2.82 3.03
C LYS A 356 -5.30 2.66 1.52
N ASN A 357 -6.37 2.42 0.76
CA ASN A 357 -6.33 2.19 -0.69
C ASN A 357 -6.66 3.45 -1.51
N GLY A 358 -6.69 4.64 -0.89
CA GLY A 358 -6.94 5.91 -1.59
C GLY A 358 -8.38 6.10 -2.09
N LEU A 359 -9.32 5.26 -1.64
CA LEU A 359 -10.75 5.39 -1.93
C LEU A 359 -11.38 6.35 -0.91
N ILE A 360 -11.13 7.64 -1.10
CA ILE A 360 -11.61 8.71 -0.21
C ILE A 360 -13.12 8.89 -0.42
N LEU A 361 -13.87 8.77 0.67
CA LEU A 361 -15.29 9.10 0.71
C LEU A 361 -15.46 10.62 0.67
N ASN A 362 -16.55 11.06 0.08
CA ASN A 362 -16.83 12.48 0.02
C ASN A 362 -17.34 12.99 1.39
N GLU A 363 -17.29 14.30 1.62
CA GLU A 363 -17.57 14.89 2.92
C GLU A 363 -19.01 14.65 3.40
N ARG A 364 -19.97 14.59 2.46
CA ARG A 364 -21.37 14.25 2.74
C ARG A 364 -21.52 12.80 3.19
N GLU A 365 -20.83 11.87 2.53
CA GLU A 365 -20.84 10.45 2.86
C GLU A 365 -20.26 10.20 4.26
N GLU A 366 -19.12 10.83 4.58
CA GLU A 366 -18.50 10.76 5.92
C GLU A 366 -19.43 11.35 7.00
N TRP A 367 -20.05 12.51 6.72
CA TRP A 367 -20.98 13.13 7.66
C TRP A 367 -22.22 12.25 7.92
N LEU A 368 -22.80 11.64 6.88
CA LEU A 368 -23.97 10.77 7.01
C LEU A 368 -23.65 9.55 7.87
N ILE A 369 -22.45 9.00 7.68
CA ILE A 369 -21.93 7.89 8.48
C ILE A 369 -21.80 8.31 9.95
N ASP A 370 -21.22 9.47 10.23
CA ASP A 370 -21.02 9.93 11.60
C ASP A 370 -22.36 10.22 12.30
N GLU A 371 -23.36 10.79 11.61
CA GLU A 371 -24.70 11.02 12.18
C GLU A 371 -25.41 9.70 12.53
N LEU A 372 -25.25 8.65 11.71
CA LEU A 372 -25.78 7.31 12.02
C LEU A 372 -25.14 6.68 13.25
N LEU A 373 -23.84 6.93 13.46
CA LEU A 373 -23.10 6.41 14.61
C LEU A 373 -23.42 7.16 15.92
N ASP A 374 -23.92 8.39 15.83
CA ASP A 374 -24.24 9.28 16.97
C ASP A 374 -25.69 9.12 17.49
N SER A 375 -26.50 8.22 16.94
CA SER A 375 -27.96 8.26 17.15
C SER A 375 -28.47 7.63 18.45
N LYS A 376 -28.43 8.39 19.56
CA LYS A 376 -29.28 8.15 20.74
C LYS A 376 -30.73 8.63 20.57
N HIS A 377 -31.06 9.20 19.41
CA HIS A 377 -32.32 9.87 19.11
C HIS A 377 -33.01 9.22 17.91
N PHE A 378 -34.34 9.17 17.94
CA PHE A 378 -35.20 8.68 16.88
C PHE A 378 -35.32 9.73 15.77
N HIS A 379 -34.91 9.37 14.55
CA HIS A 379 -34.96 10.22 13.37
C HIS A 379 -36.34 10.17 12.72
N LEU A 380 -37.14 11.21 12.92
CA LEU A 380 -38.43 11.36 12.27
C LEU A 380 -38.27 12.15 10.98
N MET A 381 -38.53 11.51 9.84
CA MET A 381 -38.59 12.19 8.54
C MET A 381 -40.00 12.69 8.25
N VAL A 382 -40.11 13.95 7.83
CA VAL A 382 -41.35 14.58 7.38
C VAL A 382 -41.23 14.85 5.89
N THR A 383 -42.15 14.29 5.11
CA THR A 383 -42.16 14.41 3.65
C THR A 383 -43.58 14.50 3.10
N GLY A 384 -43.73 14.91 1.83
CA GLY A 384 -45.01 15.06 1.15
C GLY A 384 -44.84 15.47 -0.31
N ALA A 385 -45.85 15.21 -1.15
CA ALA A 385 -45.81 15.61 -2.56
C ALA A 385 -45.92 17.13 -2.73
N GLU A 386 -46.58 17.81 -1.80
CA GLU A 386 -46.81 19.26 -1.79
C GLU A 386 -46.19 19.92 -0.55
N THR A 387 -46.03 21.25 -0.59
CA THR A 387 -45.50 22.04 0.55
C THR A 387 -46.57 22.35 1.60
N VAL A 388 -47.85 22.26 1.21
CA VAL A 388 -48.99 22.68 2.01
C VAL A 388 -49.07 21.89 3.31
N GLY A 389 -49.05 22.59 4.45
CA GLY A 389 -49.19 21.98 5.78
C GLY A 389 -47.91 21.44 6.41
N LYS A 390 -46.90 21.09 5.61
CA LYS A 390 -45.62 20.52 6.09
C LYS A 390 -44.79 21.54 6.86
N SER A 391 -44.52 22.72 6.29
CA SER A 391 -43.73 23.76 6.95
C SER A 391 -44.41 24.23 8.25
N ALA A 392 -45.74 24.32 8.25
CA ALA A 392 -46.52 24.68 9.44
C ALA A 392 -46.36 23.65 10.58
N LEU A 393 -46.37 22.36 10.25
CA LEU A 393 -46.11 21.29 11.21
C LEU A 393 -44.69 21.35 11.76
N VAL A 394 -43.69 21.44 10.87
CA VAL A 394 -42.27 21.48 11.25
C VAL A 394 -41.97 22.68 12.16
N ASN A 395 -42.43 23.87 11.79
CA ASN A 395 -42.30 25.08 12.62
C ASN A 395 -42.98 24.94 13.98
N LYS A 396 -44.13 24.24 14.06
CA LYS A 396 -44.80 23.96 15.33
C LYS A 396 -43.99 23.02 16.23
N LEU A 397 -43.37 21.99 15.67
CA LEU A 397 -42.53 21.03 16.41
C LEU A 397 -41.22 21.66 16.91
N ILE A 398 -40.64 22.57 16.12
CA ILE A 398 -39.41 23.28 16.49
C ILE A 398 -39.72 24.44 17.46
N GLY A 399 -40.91 25.04 17.38
CA GLY A 399 -41.32 26.16 18.21
C GLY A 399 -40.90 27.54 17.67
N SER A 400 -40.48 27.61 16.41
CA SER A 400 -40.05 28.83 15.71
C SER A 400 -40.36 28.75 14.22
N GLU A 401 -40.62 29.89 13.57
CA GLU A 401 -40.77 30.00 12.10
C GLU A 401 -39.40 29.95 11.42
N MET A 402 -38.90 28.75 11.14
CA MET A 402 -37.57 28.52 10.55
C MET A 402 -37.65 27.94 9.13
N THR A 403 -38.72 27.20 8.82
CA THR A 403 -38.91 26.61 7.48
C THR A 403 -39.93 27.41 6.67
N SER A 404 -39.57 27.68 5.41
CA SER A 404 -40.45 28.30 4.43
C SER A 404 -40.90 27.27 3.39
N GLU A 405 -41.93 27.58 2.60
CA GLU A 405 -42.40 26.70 1.53
C GLU A 405 -41.44 26.68 0.30
N SER A 406 -40.35 27.46 0.32
CA SER A 406 -39.47 27.68 -0.84
C SER A 406 -38.11 26.98 -0.79
N THR A 407 -37.78 26.26 0.29
CA THR A 407 -36.46 25.61 0.44
C THR A 407 -36.32 24.37 -0.45
N SER A 408 -35.20 24.28 -1.18
CA SER A 408 -34.86 23.13 -2.04
C SER A 408 -33.92 22.12 -1.38
N ALA A 409 -33.34 22.48 -0.24
CA ALA A 409 -32.47 21.63 0.57
C ALA A 409 -33.25 20.75 1.57
N THR A 410 -32.67 19.61 1.95
CA THR A 410 -33.13 18.82 3.10
C THR A 410 -32.55 19.44 4.37
N VAL A 411 -33.33 19.50 5.45
CA VAL A 411 -32.93 20.13 6.71
C VAL A 411 -33.03 19.14 7.86
N LEU A 412 -31.94 18.99 8.61
CA LEU A 412 -31.89 18.19 9.85
C LEU A 412 -31.94 19.13 11.06
N PHE A 413 -32.91 18.95 11.95
CA PHE A 413 -33.00 19.68 13.22
C PHE A 413 -32.69 18.75 14.39
N LYS A 414 -31.72 19.15 15.22
CA LYS A 414 -31.23 18.43 16.39
C LYS A 414 -31.16 19.37 17.60
N HIS A 415 -31.47 18.83 18.78
CA HIS A 415 -31.32 19.60 20.02
C HIS A 415 -29.84 19.78 20.38
N ALA A 416 -29.45 21.01 20.75
CA ALA A 416 -28.15 21.32 21.34
C ALA A 416 -28.25 22.55 22.27
N ASP A 417 -27.32 22.68 23.22
CA ASP A 417 -27.26 23.84 24.13
C ASP A 417 -26.89 25.14 23.41
N GLN A 418 -26.16 25.05 22.31
CA GLN A 418 -25.72 26.18 21.49
C GLN A 418 -26.19 26.00 20.05
N THR A 419 -26.50 27.13 19.40
CA THR A 419 -26.87 27.14 17.99
C THR A 419 -25.64 26.97 17.11
N GLU A 420 -25.63 25.93 16.30
CA GLU A 420 -24.65 25.65 15.25
C GLU A 420 -25.40 25.27 13.98
N ILE A 421 -24.99 25.85 12.85
CA ILE A 421 -25.56 25.57 11.53
C ILE A 421 -24.43 25.10 10.62
N GLN A 422 -24.64 23.98 9.94
CA GLN A 422 -23.70 23.43 8.98
C GLN A 422 -24.41 23.15 7.65
N ALA A 423 -23.76 23.50 6.53
CA ALA A 423 -24.13 23.04 5.20
C ALA A 423 -23.21 21.90 4.78
N ILE A 424 -23.80 20.79 4.36
CA ILE A 424 -23.13 19.56 3.99
C ILE A 424 -23.30 19.32 2.48
N ARG A 425 -22.18 19.18 1.78
CA ARG A 425 -22.06 18.88 0.34
C ARG A 425 -21.03 17.78 0.12
N ASP A 426 -20.97 17.24 -1.10
CA ASP A 426 -19.97 16.21 -1.43
C ASP A 426 -18.53 16.69 -1.22
N ARG A 427 -18.24 17.97 -1.47
CA ARG A 427 -16.88 18.50 -1.41
C ARG A 427 -16.48 19.09 -0.06
N GLU A 428 -17.45 19.50 0.75
CA GLU A 428 -17.18 20.23 2.00
C GLU A 428 -18.34 20.15 3.00
N VAL A 429 -17.99 20.22 4.29
CA VAL A 429 -18.88 20.60 5.38
C VAL A 429 -18.50 22.01 5.83
N ARG A 430 -19.41 22.97 5.66
CA ARG A 430 -19.15 24.39 5.96
C ARG A 430 -20.05 24.86 7.10
N SER A 431 -19.48 25.47 8.13
CA SER A 431 -20.25 26.16 9.18
C SER A 431 -20.81 27.48 8.64
N ILE A 432 -22.10 27.70 8.84
CA ILE A 432 -22.80 28.91 8.40
C ILE A 432 -22.93 29.87 9.59
N THR A 433 -22.47 31.10 9.39
CA THR A 433 -22.58 32.19 10.39
C THR A 433 -23.40 33.39 9.88
N GLU A 434 -23.51 33.54 8.56
CA GLU A 434 -24.24 34.64 7.91
C GLU A 434 -25.53 34.15 7.24
N GLN A 435 -26.59 34.97 7.28
CA GLN A 435 -27.89 34.63 6.70
C GLN A 435 -27.85 34.52 5.16
N SER A 436 -27.02 35.32 4.49
CA SER A 436 -26.85 35.29 3.03
C SER A 436 -26.26 33.97 2.54
N ASP A 437 -25.29 33.42 3.27
CA ASP A 437 -24.73 32.10 3.00
C ASP A 437 -25.83 31.02 3.14
N LEU A 438 -26.70 31.16 4.14
CA LEU A 438 -27.79 30.23 4.39
C LEU A 438 -28.82 30.22 3.24
N ASP A 439 -29.19 31.40 2.75
CA ASP A 439 -30.13 31.55 1.64
C ASP A 439 -29.55 30.95 0.34
N GLU A 440 -28.27 31.20 0.05
CA GLU A 440 -27.58 30.58 -1.09
C GLU A 440 -27.55 29.04 -0.97
N MET A 441 -27.28 28.52 0.23
CA MET A 441 -27.23 27.08 0.48
C MET A 441 -28.62 26.43 0.45
N ALA A 442 -29.67 27.13 0.88
CA ALA A 442 -31.05 26.64 0.87
C ALA A 442 -31.63 26.54 -0.57
N GLU A 443 -31.09 27.33 -1.50
CA GLU A 443 -31.38 27.27 -2.93
C GLU A 443 -30.45 26.29 -3.69
N ALA A 444 -29.32 25.92 -3.10
CA ALA A 444 -28.35 25.02 -3.72
C ALA A 444 -28.88 23.59 -3.87
N GLU A 445 -28.66 23.00 -5.05
CA GLU A 445 -29.12 21.65 -5.37
C GLU A 445 -28.43 20.59 -4.48
N GLN A 446 -29.21 19.65 -3.91
CA GLN A 446 -28.74 18.49 -3.13
C GLN A 446 -28.00 18.78 -1.81
N ALA A 447 -28.06 20.01 -1.28
CA ALA A 447 -27.49 20.35 0.01
C ALA A 447 -28.31 19.75 1.18
N LEU A 448 -27.61 19.34 2.24
CA LEU A 448 -28.19 19.05 3.54
C LEU A 448 -27.78 20.16 4.50
N ILE A 449 -28.74 20.72 5.24
CA ILE A 449 -28.48 21.73 6.26
C ILE A 449 -28.73 21.10 7.63
N SER A 450 -27.71 21.07 8.49
CA SER A 450 -27.83 20.61 9.87
C SER A 450 -27.96 21.81 10.81
N TYR A 451 -29.08 21.89 11.52
CA TYR A 451 -29.34 22.80 12.62
C TYR A 451 -29.21 22.07 13.94
N LYS A 452 -28.23 22.44 14.74
CA LYS A 452 -28.11 22.05 16.14
C LYS A 452 -28.47 23.25 16.99
N MET A 453 -29.59 23.23 17.71
CA MET A 453 -30.03 24.40 18.49
C MET A 453 -30.95 24.02 19.66
N PRO A 454 -31.23 24.95 20.60
CA PRO A 454 -32.07 24.65 21.76
C PRO A 454 -33.56 24.40 21.40
N ILE A 455 -33.90 23.15 21.08
CA ILE A 455 -35.28 22.72 20.78
C ILE A 455 -35.80 21.75 21.86
N THR A 456 -36.58 22.27 22.82
CA THR A 456 -37.04 21.49 23.99
C THR A 456 -37.94 20.30 23.63
N PHE A 457 -38.79 20.46 22.61
CA PHE A 457 -39.69 19.39 22.17
C PHE A 457 -38.90 18.18 21.66
N LEU A 458 -37.85 18.40 20.88
CA LEU A 458 -37.02 17.33 20.35
C LEU A 458 -36.26 16.60 21.46
N ASN A 459 -35.68 17.34 22.41
CA ASN A 459 -34.98 16.74 23.56
C ASN A 459 -35.91 15.88 24.43
N ASN A 460 -37.08 16.42 24.79
CA ASN A 460 -38.03 15.72 25.67
C ASN A 460 -38.58 14.42 25.07
N ASN A 461 -38.56 14.30 23.74
CA ASN A 461 -39.05 13.11 23.03
C ASN A 461 -37.92 12.29 22.41
N MET A 462 -36.64 12.61 22.68
CA MET A 462 -35.47 11.96 22.09
C MET A 462 -35.52 11.92 20.56
N LEU A 463 -35.85 13.04 19.92
CA LEU A 463 -36.07 13.13 18.47
C LEU A 463 -34.98 13.93 17.76
N THR A 464 -34.74 13.54 16.51
CA THR A 464 -34.09 14.34 15.49
C THR A 464 -35.07 14.46 14.32
N LEU A 465 -35.28 15.67 13.79
CA LEU A 465 -36.29 15.90 12.74
C LEU A 465 -35.61 16.10 11.39
N ILE A 466 -36.03 15.35 10.37
CA ILE A 466 -35.57 15.52 8.98
C ILE A 466 -36.72 16.12 8.17
N ASP A 467 -36.60 17.39 7.79
CA ASP A 467 -37.55 18.06 6.89
C ASP A 467 -37.03 17.97 5.44
N THR A 468 -37.84 17.38 4.57
CA THR A 468 -37.49 17.19 3.15
C THR A 468 -38.24 18.18 2.29
N PRO A 469 -37.68 18.72 1.19
CA PRO A 469 -38.40 19.61 0.28
C PRO A 469 -39.61 18.90 -0.36
N ALA A 470 -40.59 19.66 -0.87
CA ALA A 470 -41.76 19.04 -1.52
C ALA A 470 -41.35 18.22 -2.76
N VAL A 471 -41.89 17.01 -2.85
CA VAL A 471 -41.41 15.99 -3.80
C VAL A 471 -42.23 16.03 -5.09
N ASN A 472 -42.22 17.18 -5.77
CA ASN A 472 -42.98 17.40 -7.01
C ASN A 472 -42.13 17.28 -8.29
N ARG A 473 -40.80 17.26 -8.18
CA ARG A 473 -39.83 17.15 -9.30
C ARG A 473 -38.95 15.90 -9.15
N GLU A 474 -38.39 15.41 -10.25
CA GLU A 474 -37.41 14.29 -10.23
C GLU A 474 -36.20 14.59 -9.33
N LYS A 475 -35.73 15.84 -9.31
CA LYS A 475 -34.57 16.25 -8.50
C LYS A 475 -34.83 16.19 -6.98
N SER A 476 -36.01 16.62 -6.52
CA SER A 476 -36.42 16.52 -5.11
C SER A 476 -36.64 15.07 -4.66
N ARG A 477 -37.03 14.18 -5.59
CA ARG A 477 -37.12 12.73 -5.34
C ARG A 477 -35.74 12.15 -5.03
N ASN A 478 -34.70 12.54 -5.78
CA ASN A 478 -33.34 12.05 -5.52
C ASN A 478 -32.83 12.48 -4.14
N SER A 479 -33.13 13.71 -3.69
CA SER A 479 -32.77 14.17 -2.35
C SER A 479 -33.44 13.36 -1.24
N LEU A 480 -34.75 13.11 -1.34
CA LEU A 480 -35.50 12.27 -0.39
C LEU A 480 -34.84 10.89 -0.22
N PHE A 481 -34.60 10.19 -1.34
CA PHE A 481 -34.08 8.82 -1.31
C PHE A 481 -32.63 8.75 -0.83
N THR A 482 -31.85 9.83 -0.97
CA THR A 482 -30.48 9.91 -0.43
C THR A 482 -30.48 9.80 1.10
N TYR A 483 -31.44 10.45 1.76
CA TYR A 483 -31.51 10.53 3.23
C TYR A 483 -32.54 9.59 3.85
N LEU A 484 -33.29 8.83 3.03
CA LEU A 484 -34.39 7.98 3.50
C LEU A 484 -33.94 6.98 4.57
N ASN A 485 -32.75 6.39 4.40
CA ASN A 485 -32.22 5.38 5.30
C ASN A 485 -31.72 5.96 6.65
N LEU A 486 -31.66 7.29 6.80
CA LEU A 486 -31.42 7.92 8.11
C LEU A 486 -32.67 7.84 9.00
N ALA A 487 -33.87 7.81 8.41
CA ALA A 487 -35.13 7.87 9.14
C ALA A 487 -35.37 6.58 9.93
N ASP A 488 -35.83 6.71 11.18
CA ASP A 488 -36.40 5.62 12.00
C ASP A 488 -37.92 5.53 11.81
N GLY A 489 -38.54 6.60 11.33
CA GLY A 489 -39.94 6.62 10.93
C GLY A 489 -40.25 7.81 10.04
N LEU A 490 -41.36 7.70 9.31
CA LEU A 490 -41.75 8.69 8.31
C LEU A 490 -43.18 9.17 8.52
N LEU A 491 -43.36 10.48 8.50
CA LEU A 491 -44.64 11.15 8.48
C LEU A 491 -44.89 11.75 7.10
N PHE A 492 -45.84 11.17 6.38
CA PHE A 492 -46.23 11.57 5.04
C PHE A 492 -47.39 12.58 5.12
N VAL A 493 -47.10 13.85 4.82
CA VAL A 493 -48.06 14.97 4.89
C VAL A 493 -48.77 15.12 3.55
N MET A 494 -50.10 15.17 3.59
CA MET A 494 -51.00 15.31 2.44
C MET A 494 -51.99 16.44 2.67
N ASP A 495 -52.49 17.03 1.59
CA ASP A 495 -53.59 18.01 1.67
C ASP A 495 -54.92 17.29 1.97
N ALA A 496 -55.61 17.73 3.03
CA ALA A 496 -56.93 17.22 3.37
C ALA A 496 -58.02 17.59 2.34
N SER A 497 -57.78 18.60 1.49
CA SER A 497 -58.72 19.04 0.45
C SER A 497 -58.75 18.11 -0.78
N SER A 498 -57.65 17.42 -1.05
CA SER A 498 -57.49 16.44 -2.12
C SER A 498 -56.59 15.28 -1.70
N PRO A 499 -56.99 14.48 -0.69
CA PRO A 499 -56.09 13.51 -0.10
C PRO A 499 -55.81 12.35 -1.04
N LEU A 500 -54.54 11.92 -1.06
CA LEU A 500 -54.09 10.69 -1.71
C LEU A 500 -54.28 10.71 -3.23
N THR A 501 -53.72 11.75 -3.86
CA THR A 501 -53.56 11.84 -5.31
C THR A 501 -52.72 10.67 -5.86
N SER A 502 -52.83 10.40 -7.16
CA SER A 502 -52.03 9.35 -7.81
C SER A 502 -50.52 9.54 -7.59
N ASN A 503 -50.04 10.80 -7.56
CA ASN A 503 -48.63 11.13 -7.33
C ASN A 503 -48.20 10.87 -5.88
N GLU A 504 -49.04 11.21 -4.90
CA GLU A 504 -48.77 10.92 -3.48
C GLU A 504 -48.73 9.40 -3.22
N MET A 505 -49.65 8.66 -3.83
CA MET A 505 -49.71 7.20 -3.71
C MET A 505 -48.48 6.53 -4.35
N GLU A 506 -48.11 6.92 -5.58
CA GLU A 506 -46.90 6.42 -6.23
C GLU A 506 -45.64 6.72 -5.43
N LEU A 507 -45.56 7.92 -4.81
CA LEU A 507 -44.42 8.29 -3.98
C LEU A 507 -44.36 7.44 -2.71
N ALA A 508 -45.47 7.28 -2.00
CA ALA A 508 -45.53 6.45 -0.79
C ALA A 508 -45.20 4.98 -1.08
N ILE A 509 -45.68 4.43 -2.21
CA ILE A 509 -45.32 3.07 -2.64
C ILE A 509 -43.81 2.97 -2.93
N LYS A 510 -43.24 3.91 -3.67
CA LYS A 510 -41.78 3.93 -3.95
C LYS A 510 -40.93 4.03 -2.69
N ILE A 511 -41.36 4.83 -1.71
CA ILE A 511 -40.68 4.91 -0.40
C ILE A 511 -40.68 3.52 0.25
N ARG A 512 -41.81 2.82 0.26
CA ARG A 512 -41.90 1.48 0.83
C ARG A 512 -41.08 0.44 0.06
N GLU A 513 -41.03 0.53 -1.26
CA GLU A 513 -40.19 -0.36 -2.08
C GLU A 513 -38.70 -0.18 -1.76
N GLN A 514 -38.27 1.06 -1.46
CA GLN A 514 -36.87 1.34 -1.13
C GLN A 514 -36.52 1.14 0.36
N ALA A 515 -37.49 1.30 1.26
CA ALA A 515 -37.34 1.08 2.70
C ALA A 515 -38.54 0.28 3.25
N PRO A 516 -38.55 -1.06 3.07
CA PRO A 516 -39.70 -1.91 3.41
C PRO A 516 -40.06 -1.92 4.89
N GLU A 517 -39.06 -1.80 5.77
CA GLU A 517 -39.22 -1.85 7.23
C GLU A 517 -39.47 -0.46 7.85
N LEU A 518 -39.37 0.62 7.07
CA LEU A 518 -39.59 1.98 7.58
C LEU A 518 -41.07 2.20 7.92
N PRO A 519 -41.45 2.50 9.18
CA PRO A 519 -42.83 2.78 9.52
C PRO A 519 -43.29 4.11 8.91
N ILE A 520 -44.32 4.04 8.07
CA ILE A 520 -44.92 5.20 7.40
C ILE A 520 -46.29 5.49 8.01
N HIS A 521 -46.46 6.71 8.53
CA HIS A 521 -47.72 7.26 9.02
C HIS A 521 -48.14 8.45 8.18
N PHE A 522 -49.44 8.72 8.10
CA PHE A 522 -50.00 9.72 7.20
C PHE A 522 -50.68 10.85 7.99
N LEU A 523 -50.39 12.09 7.60
CA LEU A 523 -50.95 13.29 8.18
C LEU A 523 -51.72 14.06 7.12
N LEU A 524 -53.01 14.28 7.36
CA LEU A 524 -53.88 15.09 6.54
C LEU A 524 -53.90 16.51 7.09
N SER A 525 -53.26 17.44 6.39
CA SER A 525 -53.23 18.84 6.78
C SER A 525 -54.42 19.58 6.19
N ASP A 526 -55.26 20.15 7.04
CA ASP A 526 -56.42 20.94 6.65
C ASP A 526 -56.20 22.42 6.93
N MET A 527 -56.18 23.22 5.86
CA MET A 527 -56.00 24.67 5.87
C MET A 527 -57.31 25.45 5.64
N GLN A 528 -58.43 24.77 5.34
CA GLN A 528 -59.70 25.42 4.98
C GLN A 528 -60.79 25.16 6.04
N GLN A 529 -61.64 26.15 6.31
CA GLN A 529 -62.82 25.96 7.18
C GLN A 529 -63.93 25.25 6.39
N ALA A 530 -63.93 23.92 6.35
CA ALA A 530 -65.00 23.14 5.74
C ALA A 530 -65.82 22.34 6.78
N ASN A 531 -67.00 21.88 6.33
CA ASN A 531 -68.04 21.26 7.16
C ASN A 531 -67.60 19.91 7.76
N HIS A 532 -67.64 19.80 9.09
CA HIS A 532 -67.23 18.64 9.90
C HIS A 532 -67.83 17.27 9.49
N GLU A 533 -69.00 17.21 8.87
CA GLU A 533 -69.63 15.92 8.50
C GLU A 533 -69.07 15.30 7.21
N ALA A 534 -68.71 16.13 6.21
CA ALA A 534 -68.15 15.63 4.94
C ALA A 534 -66.67 15.20 5.08
N GLU A 535 -65.95 15.82 6.02
CA GLU A 535 -64.55 15.51 6.33
C GLU A 535 -64.36 14.13 6.97
N SER A 536 -65.29 13.71 7.84
CA SER A 536 -65.18 12.41 8.52
C SER A 536 -65.38 11.22 7.58
N GLU A 537 -66.28 11.33 6.61
CA GLU A 537 -66.52 10.26 5.61
C GLU A 537 -65.34 10.15 4.61
N LEU A 538 -64.75 11.30 4.23
CA LEU A 538 -63.55 11.35 3.40
C LEU A 538 -62.35 10.73 4.13
N LEU A 539 -62.15 11.07 5.42
CA LEU A 539 -61.10 10.51 6.27
C LEU A 539 -61.21 8.99 6.36
N GLU A 540 -62.40 8.45 6.63
CA GLU A 540 -62.61 7.01 6.82
C GLU A 540 -62.34 6.23 5.51
N LYS A 541 -62.76 6.78 4.36
CA LYS A 541 -62.46 6.23 3.03
C LYS A 541 -60.96 6.24 2.74
N THR A 542 -60.29 7.38 2.95
CA THR A 542 -58.85 7.52 2.74
C THR A 542 -58.07 6.58 3.66
N THR A 543 -58.47 6.48 4.93
CA THR A 543 -57.84 5.59 5.91
C THR A 543 -57.94 4.13 5.50
N THR A 544 -59.14 3.68 5.09
CA THR A 544 -59.35 2.30 4.62
C THR A 544 -58.49 1.98 3.40
N TRP A 545 -58.35 2.93 2.48
CA TRP A 545 -57.55 2.74 1.27
C TRP A 545 -56.04 2.72 1.55
N ILE A 546 -55.54 3.64 2.39
CA ILE A 546 -54.15 3.63 2.87
C ILE A 546 -53.85 2.31 3.56
N GLN A 547 -54.70 1.85 4.45
CA GLN A 547 -54.51 0.61 5.22
C GLN A 547 -54.49 -0.66 4.33
N THR A 548 -55.03 -0.60 3.11
CA THR A 548 -54.92 -1.69 2.14
C THR A 548 -53.47 -1.93 1.71
N TYR A 549 -52.69 -0.85 1.56
CA TYR A 549 -51.28 -0.93 1.21
C TYR A 549 -50.40 -0.86 2.46
N PHE A 550 -50.72 -0.02 3.44
CA PHE A 550 -49.95 0.24 4.65
C PHE A 550 -50.73 -0.17 5.91
N PRO A 551 -50.86 -1.48 6.21
CA PRO A 551 -51.76 -1.98 7.26
C PRO A 551 -51.37 -1.54 8.68
N SER A 552 -50.09 -1.26 8.93
CA SER A 552 -49.57 -0.76 10.21
C SER A 552 -49.59 0.77 10.33
N SER A 553 -49.98 1.49 9.27
CA SER A 553 -49.99 2.95 9.28
C SER A 553 -51.14 3.52 10.12
N ARG A 554 -50.90 4.73 10.64
CA ARG A 554 -51.94 5.53 11.28
C ARG A 554 -52.17 6.77 10.43
N VAL A 555 -53.42 7.20 10.36
CA VAL A 555 -53.87 8.36 9.59
C VAL A 555 -54.51 9.36 10.55
N PHE A 556 -54.04 10.60 10.53
CA PHE A 556 -54.51 11.64 11.45
C PHE A 556 -54.78 12.95 10.72
N ASN A 557 -55.67 13.78 11.27
CA ASN A 557 -55.91 15.14 10.81
C ASN A 557 -55.13 16.15 11.65
N TYR A 558 -54.53 17.15 10.99
CA TYR A 558 -53.84 18.25 11.63
C TYR A 558 -54.32 19.60 11.09
N ARG A 559 -54.64 20.51 12.03
CA ARG A 559 -55.04 21.89 11.72
C ARG A 559 -54.05 22.88 12.34
N PRO A 560 -53.25 23.58 11.53
CA PRO A 560 -52.23 24.51 12.04
C PRO A 560 -52.79 25.71 12.83
N LEU A 561 -54.04 26.11 12.58
CA LEU A 561 -54.66 27.34 13.11
C LEU A 561 -55.64 27.11 14.29
N SER A 562 -55.80 25.88 14.78
CA SER A 562 -56.78 25.61 15.84
C SER A 562 -56.24 25.98 17.23
N ILE A 563 -57.09 26.64 18.04
CA ILE A 563 -56.83 27.04 19.44
C ILE A 563 -56.91 25.81 20.39
N HIS A 564 -57.30 24.64 19.88
CA HIS A 564 -57.53 23.45 20.67
C HIS A 564 -56.26 22.57 20.74
N ASP A 565 -55.67 22.49 21.93
CA ASP A 565 -54.47 21.68 22.23
C ASP A 565 -54.63 20.18 21.93
N SER A 566 -55.86 19.67 21.77
CA SER A 566 -56.14 18.24 21.63
C SER A 566 -55.60 17.59 20.34
N GLN A 567 -55.55 18.31 19.22
CA GLN A 567 -55.05 17.76 17.94
C GLN A 567 -53.51 17.75 17.88
N ALA A 568 -52.86 18.76 18.46
CA ALA A 568 -51.40 18.75 18.63
C ALA A 568 -50.95 17.65 19.60
N GLU A 569 -51.79 17.36 20.61
CA GLU A 569 -51.60 16.24 21.54
C GLU A 569 -51.70 14.88 20.82
N GLU A 570 -52.57 14.71 19.83
CA GLU A 570 -52.66 13.48 19.02
C GLU A 570 -51.41 13.23 18.17
N VAL A 571 -50.89 14.26 17.49
CA VAL A 571 -49.62 14.16 16.74
C VAL A 571 -48.46 13.83 17.68
N THR A 572 -48.39 14.50 18.83
CA THR A 572 -47.37 14.24 19.85
C THR A 572 -47.47 12.80 20.38
N LYS A 573 -48.68 12.31 20.68
CA LYS A 573 -48.93 10.92 21.09
C LYS A 573 -48.53 9.92 20.02
N CYS A 574 -48.78 10.23 18.74
CA CYS A 574 -48.32 9.40 17.64
C CYS A 574 -46.80 9.29 17.63
N ILE A 575 -46.10 10.42 17.63
CA ILE A 575 -44.64 10.46 17.64
C ILE A 575 -44.08 9.72 18.87
N GLN A 576 -44.62 9.98 20.06
CA GLN A 576 -44.24 9.25 21.28
C GLN A 576 -44.46 7.75 21.18
N SER A 577 -45.56 7.32 20.55
CA SER A 577 -45.80 5.90 20.34
C SER A 577 -44.81 5.27 19.36
N MET A 578 -44.33 6.01 18.35
CA MET A 578 -43.28 5.54 17.44
C MET A 578 -41.96 5.37 18.20
N VAL A 579 -41.58 6.37 19.01
CA VAL A 579 -40.36 6.32 19.83
C VAL A 579 -40.40 5.23 20.90
N GLN A 580 -41.56 5.00 21.54
CA GLN A 580 -41.68 3.99 22.61
C GLN A 580 -41.52 2.54 22.14
N HIS A 581 -41.87 2.25 20.88
CA HIS A 581 -41.74 0.90 20.29
C HIS A 581 -40.39 0.72 19.57
N TYR A 582 -39.53 1.74 19.58
CA TYR A 582 -38.22 1.71 18.94
C TYR A 582 -37.19 1.08 19.87
N ASN A 583 -36.50 0.04 19.40
CA ASN A 583 -35.31 -0.50 20.06
C ASN A 583 -34.06 0.11 19.42
N PRO A 584 -33.42 1.12 20.03
CA PRO A 584 -32.30 1.83 19.42
C PRO A 584 -31.10 0.93 19.10
N GLU A 585 -30.84 -0.10 19.91
CA GLU A 585 -29.67 -0.96 19.70
C GLU A 585 -29.85 -1.88 18.49
N ASN A 586 -31.01 -2.53 18.36
CA ASN A 586 -31.30 -3.42 17.23
C ASN A 586 -31.45 -2.63 15.92
N GLU A 587 -32.15 -1.49 15.94
CA GLU A 587 -32.37 -0.67 14.75
C GLU A 587 -31.07 -0.04 14.25
N MET A 588 -30.23 0.45 15.15
CA MET A 588 -28.90 0.96 14.79
C MET A 588 -28.03 -0.13 14.17
N GLN A 589 -28.11 -1.37 14.68
CA GLN A 589 -27.41 -2.51 14.08
C GLN A 589 -27.85 -2.76 12.63
N HIS A 590 -29.16 -2.81 12.36
CA HIS A 590 -29.69 -2.98 11.01
C HIS A 590 -29.28 -1.84 10.07
N LYS A 591 -29.34 -0.60 10.56
CA LYS A 591 -28.88 0.58 9.80
C LYS A 591 -27.41 0.48 9.44
N ILE A 592 -26.53 0.21 10.40
CA ILE A 592 -25.09 0.09 10.11
C ILE A 592 -24.83 -1.05 9.12
N LEU A 593 -25.50 -2.19 9.24
CA LEU A 593 -25.37 -3.28 8.25
C LEU A 593 -25.80 -2.83 6.85
N HIS A 594 -26.95 -2.16 6.72
CA HIS A 594 -27.42 -1.62 5.45
C HIS A 594 -26.43 -0.62 4.85
N TYR A 595 -25.99 0.36 5.63
CA TYR A 595 -25.01 1.36 5.20
C TYR A 595 -23.65 0.73 4.89
N SER A 596 -23.25 -0.33 5.59
CA SER A 596 -22.05 -1.11 5.24
C SER A 596 -22.19 -1.72 3.84
N LYS A 597 -23.35 -2.31 3.50
CA LYS A 597 -23.63 -2.83 2.15
C LYS A 597 -23.58 -1.71 1.10
N GLN A 598 -24.16 -0.56 1.38
CA GLN A 598 -24.14 0.59 0.45
C GLN A 598 -22.74 1.16 0.27
N LEU A 599 -21.97 1.27 1.35
CA LEU A 599 -20.58 1.71 1.34
C LEU A 599 -19.73 0.80 0.46
N ILE A 600 -19.86 -0.53 0.58
CA ILE A 600 -19.15 -1.48 -0.29
C ILE A 600 -19.49 -1.25 -1.77
N LYS A 601 -20.78 -1.09 -2.11
CA LYS A 601 -21.22 -0.80 -3.50
C LYS A 601 -20.63 0.51 -4.01
N LEU A 602 -20.62 1.55 -3.18
CA LEU A 602 -20.02 2.84 -3.49
C LEU A 602 -18.52 2.72 -3.71
N LEU A 603 -17.79 2.00 -2.84
CA LEU A 603 -16.34 1.80 -2.95
C LEU A 603 -15.96 1.06 -4.23
N LEU A 604 -16.74 0.06 -4.64
CA LEU A 604 -16.57 -0.61 -5.94
C LEU A 604 -16.72 0.37 -7.11
N LYS A 605 -17.71 1.27 -7.05
CA LYS A 605 -17.91 2.31 -8.06
C LYS A 605 -16.75 3.33 -8.04
N LYS A 606 -16.34 3.78 -6.86
CA LYS A 606 -15.22 4.71 -6.66
C LYS A 606 -13.90 4.17 -7.19
N ARG A 607 -13.66 2.87 -7.07
CA ARG A 607 -12.49 2.20 -7.67
C ARG A 607 -12.50 2.32 -9.19
N ILE A 608 -13.66 2.13 -9.84
CA ILE A 608 -13.79 2.31 -11.29
C ILE A 608 -13.63 3.79 -11.68
N GLU A 609 -14.23 4.71 -10.92
CA GLU A 609 -14.05 6.16 -11.11
C GLU A 609 -12.57 6.55 -11.03
N MET A 610 -11.85 6.07 -10.02
CA MET A 610 -10.41 6.31 -9.86
C MET A 610 -9.58 5.78 -11.03
N GLU A 611 -9.87 4.56 -11.51
CA GLU A 611 -9.19 4.00 -12.70
C GLU A 611 -9.43 4.88 -13.94
N ASN A 612 -10.68 5.35 -14.14
CA ASN A 612 -11.02 6.22 -15.25
C ASN A 612 -10.34 7.59 -15.12
N THR A 613 -10.34 8.19 -13.93
CA THR A 613 -9.65 9.47 -13.68
C THR A 613 -8.15 9.35 -13.94
N LEU A 614 -7.50 8.27 -13.49
CA LEU A 614 -6.09 8.04 -13.80
C LEU A 614 -5.82 7.94 -15.30
N GLN A 615 -6.69 7.25 -16.05
CA GLN A 615 -6.58 7.16 -17.52
C GLN A 615 -6.78 8.52 -18.19
N GLU A 616 -7.77 9.30 -17.75
CA GLU A 616 -8.04 10.65 -18.26
C GLU A 616 -6.87 11.60 -17.98
N THR A 617 -6.33 11.61 -16.76
CA THR A 617 -5.16 12.41 -16.39
C THR A 617 -3.93 11.99 -17.18
N MET A 618 -3.67 10.69 -17.34
CA MET A 618 -2.56 10.20 -18.18
C MET A 618 -2.68 10.71 -19.62
N LYS A 619 -3.86 10.55 -20.22
CA LYS A 619 -4.11 11.00 -21.59
C LYS A 619 -3.93 12.52 -21.72
N SER A 620 -4.42 13.30 -20.77
CA SER A 620 -4.22 14.75 -20.73
C SER A 620 -2.74 15.11 -20.64
N ASN A 621 -1.97 14.41 -19.81
CA ASN A 621 -0.54 14.64 -19.65
C ASN A 621 0.26 14.20 -20.90
N GLU A 622 -0.15 13.14 -21.59
CA GLU A 622 0.44 12.74 -22.88
C GLU A 622 0.20 13.80 -23.95
N GLU A 623 -1.02 14.35 -24.03
CA GLU A 623 -1.36 15.46 -24.93
C GLU A 623 -0.52 16.72 -24.62
N MET A 624 -0.34 17.02 -23.33
CA MET A 624 0.51 18.13 -22.87
C MET A 624 1.99 17.90 -23.22
N ALA A 625 2.52 16.69 -22.99
CA ALA A 625 3.90 16.34 -23.31
C ALA A 625 4.19 16.48 -24.82
N MET A 626 3.26 16.06 -25.69
CA MET A 626 3.37 16.27 -27.14
C MET A 626 3.39 17.75 -27.51
N LYS A 627 2.58 18.60 -26.86
CA LYS A 627 2.59 20.04 -27.08
C LYS A 627 3.90 20.68 -26.62
N LEU A 628 4.44 20.27 -25.47
CA LEU A 628 5.72 20.76 -24.94
C LEU A 628 6.89 20.38 -25.86
N ASP A 629 6.89 19.16 -26.40
CA ASP A 629 7.89 18.72 -27.39
C ASP A 629 7.80 19.54 -28.69
N GLY A 630 6.58 19.79 -29.17
CA GLY A 630 6.34 20.69 -30.30
C GLY A 630 6.83 22.12 -30.06
N ALA A 631 6.59 22.66 -28.86
CA ALA A 631 7.06 23.97 -28.43
C ALA A 631 8.59 24.05 -28.36
N PHE A 632 9.24 22.99 -27.86
CA PHE A 632 10.69 22.89 -27.81
C PHE A 632 11.32 22.94 -29.21
N HIS A 633 10.73 22.22 -30.17
CA HIS A 633 11.16 22.26 -31.57
C HIS A 633 10.97 23.65 -32.20
N GLN A 634 9.84 24.31 -31.96
CA GLN A 634 9.59 25.67 -32.44
C GLN A 634 10.57 26.69 -31.86
N LEU A 635 10.86 26.60 -30.55
CA LEU A 635 11.87 27.44 -29.90
C LEU A 635 13.26 27.22 -30.52
N LYS A 636 13.60 25.97 -30.87
CA LYS A 636 14.86 25.66 -31.56
C LYS A 636 14.95 26.27 -32.94
N ASP A 637 13.90 26.15 -33.75
CA ASP A 637 13.88 26.73 -35.09
C ASP A 637 13.94 28.27 -35.03
N LEU A 638 13.22 28.88 -34.08
CA LEU A 638 13.26 30.32 -33.83
C LEU A 638 14.67 30.77 -33.42
N HIS A 639 15.28 30.08 -32.47
CA HIS A 639 16.63 30.37 -31.98
C HIS A 639 17.68 30.29 -33.10
N GLU A 640 17.69 29.20 -33.88
CA GLU A 640 18.63 29.02 -34.99
C GLU A 640 18.43 30.10 -36.07
N GLY A 641 17.17 30.40 -36.43
CA GLY A 641 16.82 31.41 -37.41
C GLY A 641 17.27 32.82 -37.01
N LYS A 642 16.98 33.24 -35.77
CA LYS A 642 17.38 34.56 -35.26
C LYS A 642 18.88 34.69 -35.12
N THR A 643 19.56 33.62 -34.69
CA THR A 643 21.03 33.57 -34.64
C THR A 643 21.65 33.83 -36.00
N GLN A 644 21.11 33.20 -37.04
CA GLN A 644 21.59 33.39 -38.41
C GLN A 644 21.38 34.83 -38.89
N ILE A 645 20.15 35.37 -38.77
CA ILE A 645 19.79 36.72 -39.21
C ILE A 645 20.69 37.78 -38.55
N ILE A 646 20.83 37.72 -37.23
CA ILE A 646 21.60 38.70 -36.46
C ILE A 646 23.08 38.67 -36.87
N LYS A 647 23.67 37.47 -37.01
CA LYS A 647 25.08 37.31 -37.41
C LYS A 647 25.34 37.73 -38.85
N GLU A 648 24.45 37.40 -39.79
CA GLU A 648 24.59 37.80 -41.19
C GLU A 648 24.49 39.32 -41.37
N ASN A 649 23.58 39.97 -40.65
CA ASN A 649 23.46 41.43 -40.65
C ASN A 649 24.73 42.11 -40.11
N TYR A 650 25.31 41.58 -39.03
CA TYR A 650 26.58 42.10 -38.49
C TYR A 650 27.74 41.88 -39.47
N ARG A 651 27.86 40.68 -40.05
CA ARG A 651 28.88 40.35 -41.07
C ARG A 651 28.85 41.33 -42.23
N THR A 652 27.65 41.66 -42.72
CA THR A 652 27.48 42.62 -43.82
C THR A 652 28.06 43.99 -43.49
N ILE A 653 27.86 44.49 -42.27
CA ILE A 653 28.43 45.77 -41.80
C ILE A 653 29.95 45.69 -41.73
N LYS A 654 30.47 44.62 -41.13
CA LYS A 654 31.91 44.38 -40.96
C LYS A 654 32.63 44.25 -42.31
N ASP A 655 32.06 43.49 -43.24
CA ASP A 655 32.66 43.24 -44.56
C ASP A 655 32.64 44.50 -45.42
N LYS A 656 31.54 45.25 -45.41
CA LYS A 656 31.46 46.56 -46.07
C LYS A 656 32.50 47.53 -45.54
N MET A 657 32.70 47.58 -44.23
CA MET A 657 33.71 48.44 -43.62
C MET A 657 35.13 48.07 -44.07
N ARG A 658 35.41 46.76 -44.13
CA ARG A 658 36.69 46.25 -44.64
C ARG A 658 36.93 46.66 -46.09
N GLU A 659 35.92 46.54 -46.95
CA GLU A 659 35.99 46.97 -48.35
C GLU A 659 36.24 48.48 -48.46
N ASP A 660 35.51 49.29 -47.69
CA ASP A 660 35.67 50.76 -47.67
C ASP A 660 37.09 51.18 -47.26
N LEU A 661 37.66 50.54 -46.23
CA LEU A 661 39.04 50.78 -45.78
C LEU A 661 40.07 50.40 -46.84
N LEU A 662 39.95 49.20 -47.43
CA LEU A 662 40.85 48.72 -48.48
C LEU A 662 40.82 49.59 -49.73
N ALA A 663 39.66 50.18 -50.05
CA ALA A 663 39.52 51.11 -51.17
C ALA A 663 40.02 52.52 -50.84
N LYS A 664 39.76 53.04 -49.62
CA LYS A 664 40.01 54.45 -49.30
C LYS A 664 41.45 54.73 -48.88
N ILE A 665 42.09 53.84 -48.13
CA ILE A 665 43.46 54.03 -47.62
C ILE A 665 44.47 54.27 -48.77
N PRO A 666 44.51 53.45 -49.85
CA PRO A 666 45.42 53.71 -50.98
C PRO A 666 45.19 55.07 -51.63
N ASN A 667 43.93 55.49 -51.76
CA ASN A 667 43.57 56.77 -52.35
C ASN A 667 44.05 57.97 -51.50
N LEU A 668 43.95 57.87 -50.17
CA LEU A 668 44.49 58.87 -49.24
C LEU A 668 46.02 58.99 -49.40
N LEU A 669 46.70 57.85 -49.43
CA LEU A 669 48.17 57.79 -49.59
C LEU A 669 48.64 58.36 -50.92
N VAL A 670 47.96 58.07 -52.03
CA VAL A 670 48.24 58.66 -53.35
C VAL A 670 48.03 60.18 -53.33
N SER A 671 47.00 60.66 -52.61
CA SER A 671 46.67 62.08 -52.56
C SER A 671 47.75 62.95 -51.88
N CYS A 672 48.57 62.34 -51.01
CA CYS A 672 49.71 62.98 -50.36
C CYS A 672 50.76 63.48 -51.37
N ALA A 673 50.76 63.00 -52.63
CA ALA A 673 51.59 63.55 -53.70
C ALA A 673 51.37 65.06 -53.91
N LYS A 674 50.17 65.57 -53.62
CA LYS A 674 49.83 67.01 -53.74
C LYS A 674 50.66 67.90 -52.80
N LEU A 675 51.19 67.34 -51.72
CA LEU A 675 51.96 68.06 -50.70
C LEU A 675 53.39 68.36 -51.16
N VAL A 676 53.87 67.66 -52.19
CA VAL A 676 55.19 67.89 -52.80
C VAL A 676 55.12 69.16 -53.67
N LYS A 677 55.71 70.25 -53.19
CA LYS A 677 55.80 71.55 -53.88
C LYS A 677 57.22 71.82 -54.37
N GLU A 678 57.40 72.79 -55.28
CA GLU A 678 58.75 73.14 -55.76
C GLU A 678 59.64 73.73 -54.66
N ASP A 679 59.06 74.29 -53.59
CA ASP A 679 59.75 74.86 -52.43
C ASP A 679 59.91 73.88 -51.26
N SER A 680 59.54 72.60 -51.42
CA SER A 680 59.64 71.59 -50.36
C SER A 680 61.10 71.28 -49.96
N ASP A 681 61.29 70.94 -48.68
CA ASP A 681 62.57 70.45 -48.16
C ASP A 681 62.79 68.99 -48.57
N PHE A 682 63.43 68.78 -49.71
CA PHE A 682 63.67 67.45 -50.28
C PHE A 682 64.65 66.58 -49.47
N ASP A 683 65.44 67.16 -48.56
CA ASP A 683 66.35 66.40 -47.69
C ASP A 683 65.54 65.63 -46.63
N ASN A 684 64.46 66.23 -46.11
CA ASN A 684 63.59 65.64 -45.09
C ASN A 684 62.18 65.29 -45.59
N ILE A 685 61.91 65.41 -46.89
CA ILE A 685 60.56 65.22 -47.45
C ILE A 685 59.98 63.84 -47.17
N HIS A 686 60.84 62.82 -47.05
CA HIS A 686 60.43 61.46 -46.75
C HIS A 686 59.93 61.24 -45.33
N VAL A 687 60.48 61.96 -44.35
CA VAL A 687 59.99 61.93 -42.97
C VAL A 687 58.66 62.68 -42.91
N THR A 688 58.63 63.88 -43.49
CA THR A 688 57.45 64.74 -43.54
C THR A 688 56.26 64.06 -44.24
N LEU A 689 56.48 63.41 -45.39
CA LEU A 689 55.45 62.68 -46.11
C LEU A 689 55.00 61.43 -45.35
N ASN A 690 55.90 60.69 -44.69
CA ASN A 690 55.53 59.51 -43.93
C ASN A 690 54.67 59.88 -42.71
N ASP A 691 55.02 60.98 -42.05
CA ASP A 691 54.30 61.52 -40.89
C ASP A 691 52.91 62.01 -41.31
N GLU A 692 52.83 62.74 -42.42
CA GLU A 692 51.56 63.22 -42.97
C GLU A 692 50.69 62.09 -43.54
N MET A 693 51.28 61.05 -44.15
CA MET A 693 50.55 59.85 -44.59
C MET A 693 49.94 59.09 -43.41
N ASN A 694 50.69 58.90 -42.31
CA ASN A 694 50.15 58.29 -41.09
C ASN A 694 49.07 59.19 -40.47
N LYS A 695 49.28 60.51 -40.47
CA LYS A 695 48.30 61.47 -39.99
C LYS A 695 47.01 61.39 -40.78
N GLN A 696 47.05 61.39 -42.12
CA GLN A 696 45.84 61.29 -42.94
C GLN A 696 45.11 59.94 -42.80
N ILE A 697 45.85 58.85 -42.51
CA ILE A 697 45.22 57.57 -42.16
C ILE A 697 44.50 57.70 -40.82
N ASN A 698 45.17 58.22 -39.78
CA ASN A 698 44.58 58.38 -38.46
C ASN A 698 43.38 59.33 -38.48
N ASP A 699 43.51 60.51 -39.11
CA ASP A 699 42.41 61.47 -39.30
C ASP A 699 41.22 60.79 -39.99
N TYR A 700 41.44 59.97 -41.03
CA TYR A 700 40.36 59.23 -41.68
C TYR A 700 39.74 58.16 -40.77
N ILE A 701 40.55 57.44 -40.00
CA ILE A 701 40.09 56.41 -39.08
C ILE A 701 39.24 57.04 -37.96
N ASP A 702 39.73 58.10 -37.34
CA ASP A 702 39.09 58.76 -36.20
C ASP A 702 37.87 59.60 -36.60
N ASP A 703 37.97 60.36 -37.70
CA ASP A 703 36.91 61.32 -38.08
C ASP A 703 35.85 60.71 -39.01
N VAL A 704 36.13 59.58 -39.68
CA VAL A 704 35.23 58.99 -40.68
C VAL A 704 34.96 57.53 -40.42
N ALA A 705 36.01 56.71 -40.35
CA ALA A 705 35.86 55.26 -40.36
C ALA A 705 35.21 54.76 -39.06
N LEU A 706 35.71 55.19 -37.90
CA LEU A 706 35.23 54.83 -36.58
C LEU A 706 33.81 55.35 -36.30
N PRO A 707 33.45 56.63 -36.58
CA PRO A 707 32.08 57.10 -36.45
C PRO A 707 31.08 56.33 -37.33
N ASN A 708 31.47 56.01 -38.57
CA ASN A 708 30.59 55.29 -39.50
C ASN A 708 30.30 53.86 -39.03
N ILE A 709 31.33 53.09 -38.64
CA ILE A 709 31.10 51.72 -38.13
C ILE A 709 30.36 51.75 -36.79
N THR A 710 30.62 52.72 -35.93
CA THR A 710 29.89 52.89 -34.66
C THR A 710 28.40 53.11 -34.91
N SER A 711 28.06 54.04 -35.81
CA SER A 711 26.66 54.29 -36.18
C SER A 711 26.01 53.09 -36.84
N ALA A 712 26.73 52.35 -37.69
CA ALA A 712 26.21 51.15 -38.34
C ALA A 712 25.92 50.03 -37.33
N ILE A 713 26.84 49.79 -36.38
CA ILE A 713 26.65 48.79 -35.32
C ILE A 713 25.53 49.21 -34.37
N GLN A 714 25.41 50.49 -34.00
CA GLN A 714 24.28 50.97 -33.20
C GLN A 714 22.94 50.74 -33.90
N GLY A 715 22.88 50.97 -35.22
CA GLY A 715 21.72 50.62 -36.04
C GLY A 715 21.42 49.13 -36.03
N TRP A 716 22.45 48.28 -36.14
CA TRP A 716 22.31 46.83 -36.05
C TRP A 716 21.84 46.34 -34.67
N ILE A 717 22.28 46.96 -33.57
CA ILE A 717 21.75 46.65 -32.23
C ILE A 717 20.25 46.97 -32.17
N ALA A 718 19.81 48.10 -32.71
CA ALA A 718 18.40 48.46 -32.73
C ALA A 718 17.55 47.48 -33.58
N THR A 719 18.07 47.04 -34.73
CA THR A 719 17.41 45.98 -35.53
C THR A 719 17.38 44.65 -34.76
N SER A 720 18.47 44.28 -34.09
CA SER A 720 18.54 43.05 -33.29
C SER A 720 17.60 43.08 -32.09
N GLU A 721 17.39 44.24 -31.47
CA GLU A 721 16.38 44.43 -30.42
C GLU A 721 14.96 44.14 -30.95
N ALA A 722 14.65 44.56 -32.19
CA ALA A 722 13.37 44.24 -32.82
C ALA A 722 13.23 42.72 -33.07
N GLU A 723 14.28 42.06 -33.54
CA GLU A 723 14.30 40.60 -33.73
C GLU A 723 14.10 39.83 -32.41
N PHE A 724 14.69 40.31 -31.31
CA PHE A 724 14.48 39.71 -29.99
C PHE A 724 13.08 39.98 -29.44
N LYS A 725 12.49 41.15 -29.68
CA LYS A 725 11.09 41.42 -29.30
C LYS A 725 10.11 40.52 -30.05
N ASP A 726 10.28 40.37 -31.36
CA ASP A 726 9.50 39.44 -32.18
C ASP A 726 9.62 37.99 -31.69
N SER A 727 10.81 37.61 -31.21
CA SER A 727 11.02 36.30 -30.59
C SER A 727 10.27 36.15 -29.26
N GLN A 728 10.27 37.19 -28.41
CA GLN A 728 9.51 37.19 -27.16
C GLN A 728 8.00 37.11 -27.42
N GLU A 729 7.47 37.89 -28.37
CA GLU A 729 6.05 37.84 -28.76
C GLU A 729 5.66 36.44 -29.24
N SER A 730 6.49 35.79 -30.06
CA SER A 730 6.26 34.40 -30.50
C SER A 730 6.26 33.39 -29.35
N LEU A 731 7.08 33.60 -28.32
CA LEU A 731 7.13 32.74 -27.14
C LEU A 731 5.98 32.99 -26.18
N ASP A 732 5.49 34.23 -26.09
CA ASP A 732 4.30 34.57 -25.30
C ASP A 732 3.05 33.90 -25.91
N ASP A 733 2.90 33.95 -27.24
CA ASP A 733 1.82 33.25 -27.96
C ASP A 733 1.90 31.72 -27.76
N MET A 734 3.11 31.16 -27.79
CA MET A 734 3.36 29.74 -27.53
C MET A 734 2.97 29.36 -26.10
N ALA A 735 3.38 30.16 -25.11
CA ALA A 735 3.03 29.96 -23.71
C ALA A 735 1.51 30.04 -23.49
N GLU A 736 0.81 30.97 -24.12
CA GLU A 736 -0.65 31.06 -24.05
C GLU A 736 -1.34 29.80 -24.62
N SER A 737 -0.88 29.30 -25.76
CA SER A 737 -1.40 28.06 -26.36
C SER A 737 -1.18 26.81 -25.49
N ILE A 738 -0.07 26.78 -24.73
CA ILE A 738 0.22 25.71 -23.77
C ILE A 738 -0.70 25.86 -22.56
N ASN A 739 -0.82 27.07 -21.99
CA ASN A 739 -1.65 27.37 -20.82
C ASN A 739 -3.16 27.21 -21.08
N GLN A 740 -3.62 27.17 -22.32
CA GLN A 740 -5.02 26.81 -22.63
C GLN A 740 -5.37 25.35 -22.36
N LEU A 741 -4.36 24.46 -22.24
CA LEU A 741 -4.55 23.04 -21.96
C LEU A 741 -4.51 22.70 -20.47
N ASP A 742 -3.92 23.56 -19.64
CA ASP A 742 -3.67 23.30 -18.22
C ASP A 742 -4.11 24.49 -17.36
N ASN A 743 -4.92 24.24 -16.33
CA ASN A 743 -5.48 25.27 -15.46
C ASN A 743 -4.69 25.45 -14.15
N GLU A 744 -3.67 24.62 -13.89
CA GLU A 744 -3.02 24.57 -12.58
C GLU A 744 -1.75 25.44 -12.51
N GLU A 745 -0.83 25.33 -13.48
CA GLU A 745 0.41 26.12 -13.49
C GLU A 745 0.61 26.90 -14.81
N GLN A 746 0.76 28.22 -14.71
CA GLN A 746 1.02 29.07 -15.87
C GLN A 746 2.50 29.04 -16.27
N ILE A 747 2.77 28.46 -17.43
CA ILE A 747 4.09 28.49 -18.08
C ILE A 747 4.35 29.90 -18.61
N ARG A 748 5.57 30.39 -18.36
CA ARG A 748 6.10 31.67 -18.89
C ARG A 748 7.46 31.44 -19.54
N LEU A 749 7.65 32.00 -20.73
CA LEU A 749 8.85 31.79 -21.56
C LEU A 749 9.62 33.10 -21.72
N ASP A 750 10.08 33.67 -20.60
CA ASP A 750 10.77 34.96 -20.57
C ASP A 750 12.24 34.85 -21.01
N CYS A 751 12.63 35.63 -22.02
CA CYS A 751 14.02 35.74 -22.52
C CYS A 751 14.86 36.81 -21.79
N ASP A 752 16.19 36.72 -21.89
CA ASP A 752 17.12 37.67 -21.22
C ASP A 752 17.59 38.82 -22.12
N PHE A 753 16.86 39.95 -22.08
CA PHE A 753 17.20 41.16 -22.84
C PHE A 753 18.50 41.86 -22.40
N LYS A 754 19.14 41.46 -21.29
CA LYS A 754 20.41 42.06 -20.84
C LYS A 754 21.54 41.91 -21.86
N VAL A 755 21.44 40.91 -22.75
CA VAL A 755 22.37 40.72 -23.87
C VAL A 755 22.53 41.99 -24.71
N LEU A 756 21.46 42.75 -24.93
CA LEU A 756 21.52 44.01 -25.69
C LEU A 756 22.30 45.11 -24.96
N ASP A 757 22.19 45.17 -23.64
CA ASP A 757 22.94 46.13 -22.83
C ASP A 757 24.43 45.81 -22.81
N ASP A 758 24.77 44.52 -22.79
CA ASP A 758 26.15 44.05 -22.89
C ASP A 758 26.73 44.37 -24.28
N TRP A 759 25.98 44.16 -25.36
CA TRP A 759 26.41 44.58 -26.71
C TRP A 759 26.63 46.08 -26.82
N ARG A 760 25.71 46.91 -26.30
CA ARG A 760 25.89 48.38 -26.28
C ARG A 760 27.15 48.77 -25.52
N ARG A 761 27.42 48.11 -24.40
CA ARG A 761 28.61 48.35 -23.58
C ARG A 761 29.88 47.97 -24.32
N ASP A 762 29.91 46.80 -24.96
CA ASP A 762 31.08 46.32 -25.69
C ASP A 762 31.37 47.19 -26.92
N VAL A 763 30.35 47.63 -27.65
CA VAL A 763 30.50 48.58 -28.76
C VAL A 763 31.06 49.90 -28.29
N ASN A 764 30.56 50.45 -27.18
CA ASN A 764 31.14 51.66 -26.59
C ASN A 764 32.62 51.46 -26.20
N ARG A 765 32.99 50.30 -25.64
CA ARG A 765 34.40 49.99 -25.28
C ARG A 765 35.31 49.84 -26.50
N MET A 766 34.82 49.26 -27.59
CA MET A 766 35.57 49.12 -28.85
C MET A 766 35.79 50.46 -29.56
N THR A 767 34.95 51.47 -29.28
CA THR A 767 34.91 52.73 -30.04
C THR A 767 35.40 53.96 -29.27
N SER A 768 35.58 53.88 -27.94
CA SER A 768 35.97 55.02 -27.08
C SER A 768 37.48 55.27 -26.96
N GLY A 769 38.23 55.12 -28.06
CA GLY A 769 39.65 55.51 -28.16
C GLY A 769 40.68 54.39 -28.00
N SER A 770 40.27 53.13 -28.19
CA SER A 770 41.12 51.94 -28.04
C SER A 770 41.95 51.59 -29.29
N ILE A 771 41.66 52.17 -30.46
CA ILE A 771 42.34 51.85 -31.72
C ILE A 771 43.50 52.82 -31.93
N GLN A 772 44.64 52.53 -31.30
CA GLN A 772 45.89 53.23 -31.61
C GLN A 772 46.59 52.53 -32.76
N LEU A 773 46.53 53.13 -33.95
CA LEU A 773 47.36 52.69 -35.06
C LEU A 773 48.80 53.10 -34.80
N GLU A 774 49.70 52.12 -34.67
CA GLU A 774 51.13 52.37 -34.57
C GLU A 774 51.63 53.09 -35.84
N LYS A 775 52.54 54.05 -35.66
CA LYS A 775 53.14 54.78 -36.78
C LYS A 775 53.95 53.83 -37.66
N ILE A 776 53.43 53.54 -38.85
CA ILE A 776 54.06 52.62 -39.81
C ILE A 776 54.97 53.37 -40.78
N ASN A 777 56.02 52.70 -41.24
CA ASN A 777 56.94 53.27 -42.23
C ASN A 777 56.41 53.04 -43.66
N ILE A 778 55.45 53.86 -44.06
CA ILE A 778 54.73 53.79 -45.33
C ILE A 778 55.67 54.02 -46.50
N ILE A 779 56.71 54.85 -46.34
CA ILE A 779 57.60 55.20 -47.45
C ILE A 779 58.76 54.23 -47.62
N LYS A 780 59.47 53.83 -46.55
CA LYS A 780 60.66 52.95 -46.62
C LYS A 780 60.34 51.44 -46.68
N SER A 781 59.06 51.09 -46.85
CA SER A 781 58.54 49.71 -46.81
C SER A 781 58.98 48.80 -47.97
N SER A 782 59.67 49.30 -49.00
CA SER A 782 60.17 48.48 -50.12
C SER A 782 61.67 48.71 -50.43
N PRO A 783 62.42 47.69 -50.91
CA PRO A 783 63.84 47.86 -51.29
C PRO A 783 64.05 48.96 -52.36
N SER A 784 63.10 49.10 -53.28
CA SER A 784 63.07 50.11 -54.34
C SER A 784 62.87 51.53 -53.80
N SER A 785 62.08 51.71 -52.74
CA SER A 785 61.93 53.01 -52.06
C SER A 785 63.20 53.43 -51.31
N GLN A 786 63.90 52.48 -50.68
CA GLN A 786 65.18 52.73 -50.02
C GLN A 786 66.28 53.08 -51.01
N PHE A 787 66.24 52.51 -52.23
CA PHE A 787 67.19 52.80 -53.30
C PHE A 787 67.08 54.23 -53.84
N ILE A 788 65.85 54.75 -54.02
CA ILE A 788 65.62 56.15 -54.43
C ILE A 788 66.10 57.12 -53.32
N MET A 789 65.89 56.76 -52.05
CA MET A 789 66.27 57.61 -50.91
C MET A 789 67.77 57.60 -50.60
N LYS A 790 68.43 56.43 -50.61
CA LYS A 790 69.88 56.34 -50.38
C LYS A 790 70.70 56.95 -51.51
N ASN A 791 70.16 56.99 -52.72
CA ASN A 791 70.83 57.59 -53.88
C ASN A 791 70.34 59.00 -54.20
N ALA A 792 69.46 59.62 -53.40
CA ALA A 792 68.95 60.95 -53.67
C ALA A 792 70.09 61.98 -53.75
N ASP A 793 71.05 61.92 -52.81
CA ASP A 793 72.22 62.81 -52.78
C ASP A 793 73.16 62.64 -53.99
N LYS A 794 73.27 61.41 -54.53
CA LYS A 794 74.17 61.10 -55.67
C LYS A 794 73.52 61.22 -57.04
N LEU A 795 72.23 60.89 -57.19
CA LEU A 795 71.49 61.00 -58.46
C LEU A 795 70.98 62.42 -58.71
N PHE A 796 70.73 63.22 -57.66
CA PHE A 796 70.18 64.56 -57.79
C PHE A 796 71.16 65.69 -57.52
N GLY A 797 72.41 65.42 -57.12
CA GLY A 797 73.44 66.45 -56.90
C GLY A 797 73.65 67.43 -58.09
N ALA A 798 73.39 66.98 -59.33
CA ALA A 798 73.40 67.84 -60.52
C ALA A 798 72.03 68.47 -60.87
N ILE A 799 70.93 67.96 -60.30
CA ILE A 799 69.53 68.34 -60.56
C ILE A 799 69.00 69.34 -59.50
N ILE A 800 69.76 69.63 -58.43
CA ILE A 800 69.41 70.61 -57.37
C ILE A 800 69.06 72.01 -57.94
N LYS A 801 69.51 72.35 -59.16
CA LYS A 801 69.13 73.61 -59.83
C LYS A 801 67.73 73.61 -60.48
N ASN A 802 67.05 72.45 -60.57
CA ASN A 802 65.72 72.32 -61.19
C ASN A 802 64.73 71.64 -60.24
N LYS A 803 64.28 72.40 -59.24
CA LYS A 803 63.35 71.95 -58.19
C LYS A 803 62.03 71.38 -58.73
N GLY A 804 61.56 71.82 -59.89
CA GLY A 804 60.38 71.25 -60.56
C GLY A 804 60.54 69.80 -61.03
N MET A 805 61.76 69.36 -61.39
CA MET A 805 62.01 67.97 -61.79
C MET A 805 62.02 67.01 -60.58
N LEU A 806 62.54 67.42 -59.43
CA LEU A 806 62.47 66.64 -58.19
C LEU A 806 61.03 66.48 -57.71
N GLN A 807 60.26 67.57 -57.74
CA GLN A 807 58.86 67.59 -57.39
C GLN A 807 58.08 66.54 -58.21
N ASN A 808 58.28 66.53 -59.54
CA ASN A 808 57.59 65.59 -60.43
C ASN A 808 57.96 64.12 -60.16
N LYS A 809 59.24 63.82 -59.84
CA LYS A 809 59.65 62.45 -59.52
C LYS A 809 59.11 61.95 -58.18
N TYR A 810 59.07 62.78 -57.13
CA TYR A 810 58.45 62.41 -55.86
C TYR A 810 56.94 62.23 -56.01
N LYS A 811 56.26 63.10 -56.77
CA LYS A 811 54.84 62.93 -57.13
C LYS A 811 54.60 61.62 -57.86
N GLN A 812 55.39 61.35 -58.89
CA GLN A 812 55.28 60.12 -59.67
C GLN A 812 55.52 58.88 -58.79
N PHE A 813 56.53 58.89 -57.92
CA PHE A 813 56.81 57.79 -56.99
C PHE A 813 55.65 57.51 -56.03
N ILE A 814 55.04 58.56 -55.45
CA ILE A 814 53.88 58.41 -54.55
C ILE A 814 52.66 57.89 -55.32
N GLN A 815 52.45 58.36 -56.54
CA GLN A 815 51.29 58.01 -57.37
C GLN A 815 51.36 56.60 -57.97
N THR A 816 52.57 56.07 -58.24
CA THR A 816 52.75 54.74 -58.84
C THR A 816 53.10 53.64 -57.84
N LYS A 817 53.28 53.97 -56.55
CA LYS A 817 53.53 52.97 -55.50
C LYS A 817 52.27 52.16 -55.21
N ASP A 818 52.43 50.84 -55.12
CA ASP A 818 51.38 49.94 -54.65
C ASP A 818 51.25 50.01 -53.12
N TYR A 819 50.08 50.44 -52.65
CA TYR A 819 49.75 50.56 -51.23
C TYR A 819 48.88 49.41 -50.71
N SER A 820 48.57 48.40 -51.52
CA SER A 820 47.60 47.34 -51.17
C SER A 820 47.97 46.60 -49.88
N LYS A 821 49.24 46.21 -49.72
CA LYS A 821 49.72 45.54 -48.49
C LYS A 821 49.68 46.43 -47.23
N ILE A 822 49.85 47.73 -47.42
CA ILE A 822 49.81 48.70 -46.32
C ILE A 822 48.37 48.90 -45.87
N ALA A 823 47.45 49.06 -46.84
CA ALA A 823 46.02 49.11 -46.59
C ALA A 823 45.54 47.83 -45.87
N GLU A 824 45.94 46.65 -46.34
CA GLU A 824 45.60 45.37 -45.72
C GLU A 824 46.07 45.28 -44.26
N SER A 825 47.31 45.69 -43.95
CA SER A 825 47.84 45.69 -42.58
C SER A 825 47.07 46.63 -41.64
N ILE A 826 46.75 47.84 -42.10
CA ILE A 826 45.99 48.82 -41.31
C ILE A 826 44.56 48.33 -41.10
N THR A 827 43.91 47.86 -42.17
CA THR A 827 42.55 47.32 -42.13
C THR A 827 42.46 46.14 -41.16
N ASN A 828 43.39 45.19 -41.21
CA ASN A 828 43.39 44.05 -40.28
C ASN A 828 43.54 44.49 -38.83
N THR A 829 44.41 45.47 -38.55
CA THR A 829 44.61 46.01 -37.20
C THR A 829 43.35 46.71 -36.68
N PHE A 830 42.71 47.52 -37.52
CA PHE A 830 41.45 48.20 -37.19
C PHE A 830 40.29 47.21 -36.99
N MET A 831 40.17 46.20 -37.86
CA MET A 831 39.04 45.26 -37.85
C MET A 831 39.10 44.20 -36.73
N GLN A 832 40.25 44.00 -36.09
CA GLN A 832 40.47 42.89 -35.15
C GLN A 832 39.45 42.85 -34.00
N GLN A 833 39.12 43.99 -33.40
CA GLN A 833 38.17 44.04 -32.27
C GLN A 833 36.74 43.68 -32.72
N PHE A 834 36.34 44.14 -33.90
CA PHE A 834 35.03 43.86 -34.49
C PHE A 834 34.88 42.39 -34.92
N GLU A 835 35.96 41.75 -35.37
CA GLU A 835 35.99 40.31 -35.64
C GLU A 835 35.91 39.47 -34.37
N PHE A 836 36.51 39.93 -33.27
CA PHE A 836 36.39 39.24 -31.98
C PHE A 836 34.97 39.32 -31.44
N PHE A 837 34.34 40.50 -31.52
CA PHE A 837 32.94 40.68 -31.14
C PHE A 837 32.00 39.76 -31.93
N GLU A 838 32.21 39.59 -33.24
CA GLU A 838 31.41 38.64 -34.04
C GLU A 838 31.42 37.21 -33.47
N LYS A 839 32.57 36.78 -32.93
CA LYS A 839 32.74 35.42 -32.40
C LYS A 839 31.98 35.21 -31.08
N THR A 840 31.61 36.27 -30.36
CA THR A 840 30.83 36.14 -29.12
C THR A 840 29.32 36.13 -29.38
N LEU A 841 28.86 36.67 -30.51
CA LEU A 841 27.43 36.84 -30.82
C LEU A 841 26.61 35.57 -30.66
N GLU A 842 27.08 34.44 -31.16
CA GLU A 842 26.34 33.17 -31.07
C GLU A 842 26.14 32.72 -29.62
N ARG A 843 27.18 32.84 -28.79
CA ARG A 843 27.08 32.55 -27.37
C ARG A 843 26.09 33.49 -26.68
N ASP A 844 26.15 34.77 -27.00
CA ASP A 844 25.32 35.79 -26.35
C ASP A 844 23.84 35.64 -26.77
N ILE A 845 23.57 35.29 -28.04
CA ILE A 845 22.23 34.97 -28.52
C ILE A 845 21.71 33.68 -27.86
N ASN A 846 22.56 32.66 -27.67
CA ASN A 846 22.16 31.47 -26.91
C ASN A 846 21.69 31.86 -25.50
N MET A 847 22.40 32.78 -24.80
CA MET A 847 22.02 33.23 -23.45
C MET A 847 20.63 33.85 -23.39
N PHE A 848 20.20 34.55 -24.45
CA PHE A 848 18.85 35.13 -24.54
C PHE A 848 17.75 34.04 -24.42
N PHE A 849 17.97 32.86 -25.00
CA PHE A 849 17.00 31.76 -25.05
C PHE A 849 17.14 30.69 -23.95
N VAL A 850 18.16 30.77 -23.06
CA VAL A 850 18.42 29.73 -22.04
C VAL A 850 17.22 29.49 -21.12
N SER A 851 16.57 30.57 -20.67
CA SER A 851 15.44 30.49 -19.73
C SER A 851 14.23 29.74 -20.34
N PRO A 852 13.73 30.11 -21.54
CA PRO A 852 12.66 29.35 -22.20
C PRO A 852 12.95 27.85 -22.36
N TYR A 853 14.18 27.48 -22.74
CA TYR A 853 14.57 26.06 -22.84
C TYR A 853 14.48 25.34 -21.49
N ALA A 854 14.95 25.98 -20.42
CA ALA A 854 14.91 25.39 -19.08
C ALA A 854 13.47 25.16 -18.61
N VAL A 855 12.57 26.13 -18.83
CA VAL A 855 11.15 26.02 -18.46
C VAL A 855 10.45 24.90 -19.22
N LEU A 856 10.62 24.82 -20.55
CA LEU A 856 9.99 23.76 -21.35
C LEU A 856 10.51 22.36 -20.99
N ASN A 857 11.83 22.21 -20.78
CA ASN A 857 12.39 20.92 -20.39
C ASN A 857 11.90 20.48 -19.01
N GLN A 858 11.88 21.38 -18.02
CA GLN A 858 11.38 21.07 -16.68
C GLN A 858 9.90 20.64 -16.73
N ALA A 859 9.06 21.40 -17.43
CA ALA A 859 7.65 21.05 -17.59
C ALA A 859 7.46 19.69 -18.29
N ALA A 860 8.29 19.37 -19.29
CA ALA A 860 8.23 18.07 -19.98
C ALA A 860 8.66 16.91 -19.07
N GLU A 861 9.73 17.10 -18.29
CA GLU A 861 10.20 16.11 -17.31
C GLU A 861 9.14 15.85 -16.22
N ASP A 862 8.51 16.90 -15.69
CA ASP A 862 7.47 16.80 -14.67
C ASP A 862 6.25 16.03 -15.20
N LYS A 863 5.75 16.36 -16.40
CA LYS A 863 4.64 15.63 -17.01
C LYS A 863 5.01 14.17 -17.34
N GLN A 864 6.23 13.88 -17.76
CA GLN A 864 6.68 12.50 -18.01
C GLN A 864 6.77 11.68 -16.71
N HIS A 865 7.19 12.29 -15.62
CA HIS A 865 7.20 11.66 -14.30
C HIS A 865 5.77 11.35 -13.83
N GLU A 866 4.83 12.29 -13.99
CA GLU A 866 3.41 12.07 -13.67
C GLU A 866 2.80 10.92 -14.49
N ILE A 867 3.06 10.87 -15.81
CA ILE A 867 2.61 9.76 -16.67
C ILE A 867 3.13 8.42 -16.14
N SER A 868 4.42 8.34 -15.86
CA SER A 868 5.07 7.11 -15.39
C SER A 868 4.53 6.65 -14.02
N SER A 869 4.29 7.60 -13.11
CA SER A 869 3.69 7.33 -11.78
C SER A 869 2.24 6.83 -11.88
N ASN A 870 1.44 7.47 -12.74
CA ASN A 870 0.07 7.08 -12.98
C ASN A 870 -0.02 5.71 -13.67
N GLU A 871 0.88 5.42 -14.62
CA GLU A 871 0.97 4.12 -15.30
C GLU A 871 1.29 2.99 -14.32
N GLN A 872 2.26 3.19 -13.41
CA GLN A 872 2.57 2.21 -12.36
C GLN A 872 1.36 1.95 -11.45
N SER A 873 0.62 2.99 -11.09
CA SER A 873 -0.57 2.88 -10.25
C SER A 873 -1.69 2.11 -10.97
N LEU A 874 -1.90 2.40 -12.25
CA LEU A 874 -2.86 1.71 -13.11
C LEU A 874 -2.49 0.23 -13.31
N ASN A 875 -1.22 -0.07 -13.57
CA ASN A 875 -0.74 -1.44 -13.73
C ASN A 875 -0.94 -2.25 -12.44
N LYS A 876 -0.62 -1.69 -11.27
CA LYS A 876 -0.92 -2.33 -9.98
C LYS A 876 -2.42 -2.63 -9.80
N MET A 877 -3.30 -1.74 -10.28
CA MET A 877 -4.76 -1.95 -10.20
C MET A 877 -5.29 -3.00 -11.20
N ARG A 878 -4.59 -3.19 -12.33
CA ARG A 878 -4.99 -4.09 -13.43
C ARG A 878 -4.38 -5.49 -13.35
N GLU A 879 -3.16 -5.61 -12.85
CA GLU A 879 -2.45 -6.89 -12.75
C GLU A 879 -3.11 -7.83 -11.73
N ASN A 880 -3.63 -7.28 -10.62
CA ASN A 880 -4.32 -8.04 -9.57
C ASN A 880 -5.58 -7.29 -9.10
N PRO A 881 -6.67 -7.26 -9.91
CA PRO A 881 -7.92 -6.62 -9.51
C PRO A 881 -8.49 -7.20 -8.21
N GLU A 882 -8.18 -8.47 -7.91
CA GLU A 882 -8.58 -9.22 -6.73
C GLU A 882 -8.18 -8.53 -5.42
N ILE A 883 -7.05 -7.81 -5.41
CA ILE A 883 -6.59 -7.05 -4.23
C ILE A 883 -7.61 -5.98 -3.80
N TYR A 884 -8.43 -5.49 -4.73
CA TYR A 884 -9.47 -4.51 -4.46
C TYR A 884 -10.85 -5.14 -4.31
N THR A 885 -11.15 -6.19 -5.09
CA THR A 885 -12.48 -6.82 -5.08
C THR A 885 -12.67 -7.78 -3.93
N ASP A 886 -11.65 -8.58 -3.60
CA ASP A 886 -11.77 -9.67 -2.65
C ASP A 886 -11.94 -9.18 -1.21
N PRO A 887 -11.22 -8.14 -0.72
CA PRO A 887 -11.47 -7.62 0.62
C PRO A 887 -12.88 -7.07 0.77
N LEU A 888 -13.38 -6.35 -0.25
CA LEU A 888 -14.75 -5.84 -0.27
C LEU A 888 -15.77 -6.99 -0.29
N LYS A 889 -15.47 -8.07 -1.00
CA LYS A 889 -16.30 -9.27 -1.04
C LYS A 889 -16.30 -10.03 0.30
N LEU A 890 -15.17 -10.09 0.99
CA LEU A 890 -15.07 -10.66 2.34
C LEU A 890 -15.86 -9.83 3.36
N PHE A 891 -15.82 -8.50 3.25
CA PHE A 891 -16.69 -7.64 4.05
C PHE A 891 -18.18 -7.85 3.72
N GLU A 892 -18.53 -8.01 2.44
CA GLU A 892 -19.90 -8.31 2.02
C GLU A 892 -20.38 -9.64 2.58
N LEU A 893 -19.56 -10.69 2.54
CA LEU A 893 -19.80 -11.98 3.18
C LEU A 893 -20.03 -11.82 4.69
N LYS A 894 -19.19 -11.06 5.39
CA LYS A 894 -19.35 -10.83 6.84
C LYS A 894 -20.65 -10.11 7.19
N ILE A 895 -21.01 -9.08 6.42
CA ILE A 895 -22.28 -8.35 6.59
C ILE A 895 -23.47 -9.27 6.28
N ARG A 896 -23.37 -10.13 5.27
CA ARG A 896 -24.44 -11.07 4.92
C ARG A 896 -24.62 -12.14 6.00
N GLN A 897 -23.53 -12.65 6.56
CA GLN A 897 -23.57 -13.54 7.73
C GLN A 897 -24.31 -12.89 8.89
N TYR A 898 -24.04 -11.61 9.14
CA TYR A 898 -24.76 -10.86 10.16
C TYR A 898 -26.25 -10.73 9.87
N GLY A 899 -26.64 -10.55 8.61
CA GLY A 899 -28.04 -10.57 8.17
C GLY A 899 -28.76 -11.91 8.48
N TRP A 900 -28.08 -13.04 8.29
CA TRP A 900 -28.60 -14.36 8.66
C TRP A 900 -28.84 -14.54 10.17
N MET A 901 -28.07 -13.83 11.00
CA MET A 901 -28.17 -13.94 12.47
C MET A 901 -29.17 -12.94 13.08
N THR A 902 -29.54 -11.89 12.37
CA THR A 902 -30.50 -10.84 12.81
C THR A 902 -31.83 -10.88 12.07
N GLN A 903 -32.02 -11.79 11.12
CA GLN A 903 -33.23 -11.88 10.28
C GLN A 903 -33.50 -10.65 9.40
N ALA A 904 -32.46 -9.89 9.04
CA ALA A 904 -32.61 -8.65 8.28
C ALA A 904 -33.16 -8.85 6.84
N ASP A 905 -32.98 -10.04 6.24
CA ASP A 905 -33.27 -10.25 4.80
C ASP A 905 -34.28 -11.39 4.50
N GLU A 906 -34.70 -12.22 5.46
CA GLU A 906 -35.71 -13.29 5.19
C GLU A 906 -37.09 -12.75 4.77
N ARG A 907 -37.35 -11.46 4.97
CA ARG A 907 -38.61 -10.81 4.53
C ARG A 907 -38.58 -10.29 3.10
N GLU A 908 -37.41 -10.19 2.45
CA GLU A 908 -37.33 -9.86 1.00
C GLU A 908 -37.68 -11.05 0.10
N TYR A 909 -37.54 -12.30 0.59
CA TYR A 909 -37.75 -13.51 -0.22
C TYR A 909 -39.17 -14.11 -0.17
N ILE A 910 -40.06 -13.62 0.70
CA ILE A 910 -41.46 -14.08 0.78
C ILE A 910 -42.36 -13.42 -0.29
N GLY A 911 -41.79 -12.53 -1.12
CA GLY A 911 -42.48 -11.88 -2.23
C GLY A 911 -41.97 -12.28 -3.63
N LYS A 912 -41.99 -13.56 -3.98
CA LYS A 912 -41.97 -14.00 -5.39
C LYS A 912 -43.03 -15.06 -5.68
#